data_AF-A0AA39U612-F1
#
_entry.id   AF-A0AA39U612-F1
#
_cell.length_a   1.000
_cell.length_b   1.000
_cell.length_c   1.000
_cell.angle_alpha   90.00
_cell.angle_beta   90.00
_cell.angle_gamma   90.00
#
_symmetry.space_group_name_H-M   'P 1'
#
loop_
_entity.id
_entity.type
_entity.pdbx_description
1 polymer ?
#
loop_
_entity_poly.entity_id
_entity_poly.type
_entity_poly.pdbx_seq_one_letter_code
_entity_poly.pdbx_strand_id
1 'polypeptide(L)'
;MRPNAEPDDDAIILAPDQASEVDRFRDELRICETDAQRYDLCVQKRDELLDQHTTLQILVAACEHVMSTECPEYRRRKQTKNRDSTQPLTNKEDDAAQWGRFLGVATDGSKRLSALKEVARCWGRDLVQHYQWASKGEKYWNQLRTTARRVPVWEEAVVGLNWAMLQRSRAIRRRPVQALVNPIEQADLGSLRAWSREDPFPCQKLAAKDLPDAFGFDRYGLMVHKEFAVDLPDPDDITEPVSKRPRLNAPPPFLPTPMAARPDVARDRPMHDRTADDTYRRRVLAELQEKSSQHTPSRDSHGKETDELICKLLEKVEQPNTDRSKGAVEALLCAGDEAASLAESGSPHDAPIITEGQQQFQWSKGDRAIVQLFRRMGFLDKSVSVQVPSRNSSAQSYKVQKLSEVRKRFLSQDGTDDPWNILDLQSPLPQSMPNFLTGENCQLLLQVRNAVLMEESAERVVASTQEWNEWKNVLDWVLLSEGGHNTAPHMDSHGFATWITAQEGSIGFGWMSCPTDKERNSWTADPHCYTGGRWRYIILKPGQSVFFMPGTIHFVFRVRECQTLALGGHILQWSDIRRWMQVVLAQTRNPAITNEDMKQSAPKLVHVVAELVKARAEEGEVEQLGGEAAVMQFFASVKVRLSRTFETKANEVKEFDQRPRRCRRGF
;
A
#
# COMPACT_ATOMS: atom_id res chain seq x y z
N MET A 1 27.33 -7.70 39.46
CA MET A 1 26.07 -8.23 40.01
C MET A 1 25.17 -7.05 40.35
N ARG A 2 24.11 -6.85 39.57
CA ARG A 2 22.99 -5.95 39.86
C ARG A 2 21.70 -6.79 39.79
N PRO A 3 20.66 -6.43 40.54
CA PRO A 3 19.64 -7.37 41.01
C PRO A 3 18.73 -7.83 39.88
N ASN A 4 18.30 -9.09 39.97
CA ASN A 4 17.24 -9.67 39.16
C ASN A 4 16.02 -8.73 39.16
N ALA A 5 15.70 -8.14 38.00
CA ALA A 5 14.37 -7.63 37.76
C ALA A 5 13.43 -8.84 37.78
N GLU A 6 12.41 -8.79 38.64
CA GLU A 6 11.35 -9.79 38.64
C GLU A 6 10.76 -9.91 37.22
N PRO A 7 10.37 -11.12 36.78
CA PRO A 7 9.72 -11.30 35.49
C PRO A 7 8.47 -10.43 35.43
N ASP A 8 8.37 -9.66 34.36
CA ASP A 8 7.30 -8.70 34.11
C ASP A 8 5.95 -9.42 33.97
N ASP A 9 5.11 -9.31 35.00
CA ASP A 9 3.80 -9.99 35.11
C ASP A 9 2.84 -9.64 33.96
N ASP A 10 3.09 -8.57 33.22
CA ASP A 10 2.28 -8.14 32.06
C ASP A 10 2.35 -9.15 30.89
N ALA A 11 3.47 -9.87 30.74
CA ALA A 11 3.66 -10.87 29.67
C ALA A 11 2.77 -12.12 29.82
N ILE A 12 2.14 -12.30 30.99
CA ILE A 12 1.23 -13.42 31.26
C ILE A 12 -0.18 -13.13 30.70
N ILE A 13 -0.54 -11.86 30.54
CA ILE A 13 -1.90 -11.43 30.19
C ILE A 13 -1.97 -10.83 28.78
N LEU A 14 -0.93 -10.13 28.34
CA LEU A 14 -0.90 -9.46 27.04
C LEU A 14 -0.61 -10.43 25.89
N ALA A 15 -1.25 -10.21 24.75
CA ALA A 15 -0.91 -10.93 23.52
C ALA A 15 0.53 -10.56 23.07
N PRO A 16 1.23 -11.42 22.30
CA PRO A 16 2.63 -11.20 21.95
C PRO A 16 2.94 -9.87 21.25
N ASP A 17 1.99 -9.38 20.45
CA ASP A 17 2.03 -8.08 19.79
C ASP A 17 1.89 -6.92 20.79
N GLN A 18 0.97 -7.04 21.75
CA GLN A 18 0.76 -6.06 22.82
C GLN A 18 1.95 -5.99 23.79
N ALA A 19 2.53 -7.14 24.14
CA ALA A 19 3.75 -7.21 24.93
C ALA A 19 4.93 -6.54 24.21
N SER A 20 5.07 -6.80 22.90
CA SER A 20 6.09 -6.14 22.07
C SER A 20 5.89 -4.62 21.98
N GLU A 21 4.64 -4.16 21.98
CA GLU A 21 4.32 -2.73 21.98
C GLU A 21 4.67 -2.05 23.32
N VAL A 22 4.41 -2.73 24.44
CA VAL A 22 4.81 -2.27 25.78
C VAL A 22 6.33 -2.23 25.92
N ASP A 23 7.04 -3.24 25.44
CA ASP A 23 8.50 -3.29 25.49
C ASP A 23 9.13 -2.19 24.62
N ARG A 24 8.59 -1.97 23.42
CA ARG A 24 9.00 -0.83 22.57
C ARG A 24 8.83 0.50 23.29
N PHE A 25 7.67 0.73 23.91
CA PHE A 25 7.42 1.98 24.64
C PHE A 25 8.36 2.16 25.85
N ARG A 26 8.72 1.07 26.54
CA ARG A 26 9.74 1.11 27.61
C ARG A 26 11.10 1.50 27.08
N ASP A 27 11.50 0.96 25.93
CA ASP A 27 12.79 1.29 25.32
C ASP A 27 12.83 2.74 24.83
N GLU A 28 11.73 3.26 24.27
CA GLU A 28 11.61 4.67 23.90
C GLU A 28 11.77 5.59 25.13
N LEU A 29 11.13 5.27 26.26
CA LEU A 29 11.28 6.03 27.52
C LEU A 29 12.71 5.99 28.08
N ARG A 30 13.44 4.88 27.89
CA ARG A 30 14.84 4.74 28.31
C ARG A 30 15.81 5.57 27.48
N ILE A 31 15.46 5.85 26.23
CA ILE A 31 16.29 6.63 25.29
C ILE A 31 16.12 8.14 25.51
N CYS A 32 14.98 8.60 26.05
CA CYS A 32 14.79 10.01 26.38
C CYS A 32 15.83 10.51 27.39
N GLU A 33 16.42 11.69 27.15
CA GLU A 33 17.48 12.26 27.98
C GLU A 33 16.93 13.03 29.19
N THR A 34 15.72 13.58 29.07
CA THR A 34 15.10 14.44 30.10
C THR A 34 13.73 13.93 30.54
N ASP A 35 13.33 14.26 31.77
CA ASP A 35 12.01 13.91 32.29
C ASP A 35 10.86 14.62 31.57
N ALA A 36 11.12 15.81 31.01
CA ALA A 36 10.15 16.50 30.16
C ALA A 36 9.85 15.70 28.89
N GLN A 37 10.89 15.20 28.20
CA GLN A 37 10.74 14.34 27.02
C GLN A 37 10.02 13.02 27.34
N ARG A 38 10.33 12.39 28.50
CA ARG A 38 9.62 11.19 28.97
C ARG A 38 8.14 11.48 29.21
N TYR A 39 7.83 12.60 29.85
CA TYR A 39 6.46 13.02 30.10
C TYR A 39 5.69 13.27 28.80
N ASP A 40 6.30 13.94 27.82
CA ASP A 40 5.70 14.18 26.51
C ASP A 40 5.44 12.88 25.75
N LEU A 41 6.36 11.92 25.80
CA LEU A 41 6.19 10.59 25.21
C LEU A 41 5.06 9.80 25.91
N CYS A 42 4.94 9.89 27.24
CA CYS A 42 3.82 9.32 27.98
C CYS A 42 2.47 9.94 27.58
N VAL A 43 2.43 11.26 27.35
CA VAL A 43 1.23 11.96 26.87
C VAL A 43 0.87 11.48 25.46
N GLN A 44 1.85 11.36 24.57
CA GLN A 44 1.65 10.83 23.21
C GLN A 44 1.11 9.40 23.24
N LYS A 45 1.71 8.52 24.06
CA LYS A 45 1.26 7.12 24.15
C LYS A 45 -0.14 6.98 24.72
N ARG A 46 -0.48 7.80 25.73
CA ARG A 46 -1.85 7.89 26.26
C ARG A 46 -2.82 8.27 25.16
N ASP A 47 -2.50 9.30 24.38
CA ASP A 47 -3.40 9.81 23.34
C ASP A 47 -3.58 8.81 22.20
N GLU A 48 -2.52 8.08 21.82
CA GLU A 48 -2.59 6.96 20.88
C GLU A 48 -3.52 5.84 21.36
N LEU A 49 -3.35 5.38 22.61
CA LEU A 49 -4.18 4.32 23.18
C LEU A 49 -5.66 4.75 23.31
N LEU A 50 -5.90 6.02 23.66
CA LEU A 50 -7.25 6.58 23.71
C LEU A 50 -7.89 6.66 22.31
N ASP A 51 -7.11 6.97 21.27
CA ASP A 51 -7.59 7.00 19.89
C ASP A 51 -7.94 5.60 19.37
N GLN A 52 -7.08 4.61 19.61
CA GLN A 52 -7.35 3.21 19.27
C GLN A 52 -8.61 2.69 19.98
N HIS A 53 -8.72 2.93 21.29
CA HIS A 53 -9.91 2.56 22.07
C HIS A 53 -11.17 3.24 21.52
N THR A 54 -11.07 4.52 21.16
CA THR A 54 -12.18 5.29 20.61
C THR A 54 -12.64 4.76 19.26
N THR A 55 -11.70 4.46 18.37
CA THR A 55 -11.99 3.89 17.05
C THR A 55 -12.72 2.56 17.20
N LEU A 56 -12.28 1.71 18.14
CA LEU A 56 -12.93 0.45 18.43
C LEU A 56 -14.35 0.64 19.02
N GLN A 57 -14.57 1.59 19.93
CA GLN A 57 -15.90 1.91 20.45
C GLN A 57 -16.88 2.34 19.34
N ILE A 58 -16.41 3.18 18.41
CA ILE A 58 -17.21 3.64 17.26
C ILE A 58 -17.53 2.47 16.32
N LEU A 59 -16.55 1.62 16.02
CA LEU A 59 -16.75 0.43 15.21
C LEU A 59 -17.76 -0.52 15.83
N VAL A 60 -17.65 -0.79 17.14
CA VAL A 60 -18.58 -1.64 17.89
C VAL A 60 -20.00 -1.06 17.84
N ALA A 61 -20.16 0.25 18.00
CA ALA A 61 -21.47 0.90 17.88
C ALA A 61 -22.05 0.83 16.45
N ALA A 62 -21.21 0.97 15.42
CA ALA A 62 -21.62 0.82 14.03
C ALA A 62 -22.04 -0.61 13.71
N CYS A 63 -21.26 -1.60 14.15
CA CYS A 63 -21.60 -3.02 14.02
C CYS A 63 -22.89 -3.35 14.77
N GLU A 64 -23.08 -2.86 15.99
CA GLU A 64 -24.33 -3.05 16.74
C GLU A 64 -25.52 -2.48 15.98
N HIS A 65 -25.38 -1.29 15.39
CA HIS A 65 -26.43 -0.68 14.58
C HIS A 65 -26.78 -1.52 13.35
N VAL A 66 -25.79 -2.06 12.64
CA VAL A 66 -25.99 -2.97 11.51
C VAL A 66 -26.67 -4.26 11.98
N MET A 67 -26.20 -4.87 13.07
CA MET A 67 -26.81 -6.07 13.65
C MET A 67 -28.27 -5.83 14.04
N SER A 68 -28.59 -4.67 14.63
CA SER A 68 -29.96 -4.29 14.98
C SER A 68 -30.85 -4.05 13.77
N THR A 69 -30.29 -3.49 12.69
CA THR A 69 -31.02 -3.12 11.47
C THR A 69 -31.23 -4.32 10.54
N GLU A 70 -30.20 -5.14 10.33
CA GLU A 70 -30.17 -6.22 9.34
C GLU A 70 -30.59 -7.59 9.90
N CYS A 71 -30.56 -7.79 11.23
CA CYS A 71 -30.91 -9.07 11.84
C CYS A 71 -32.16 -8.97 12.75
N PRO A 72 -33.35 -9.36 12.24
CA PRO A 72 -34.60 -9.36 13.02
C PRO A 72 -34.53 -10.22 14.28
N GLU A 73 -33.78 -11.33 14.23
CA GLU A 73 -33.61 -12.21 15.39
C GLU A 73 -32.75 -11.57 16.48
N TYR A 74 -31.64 -10.92 16.11
CA TYR A 74 -30.82 -10.14 17.03
C TYR A 74 -31.64 -9.02 17.68
N ARG A 75 -32.41 -8.27 16.86
CA ARG A 75 -33.32 -7.23 17.35
C ARG A 75 -34.32 -7.76 18.37
N ARG A 76 -34.95 -8.91 18.09
CA ARG A 76 -35.91 -9.56 18.99
C ARG A 76 -35.26 -9.98 20.30
N ARG A 77 -34.11 -10.67 20.26
CA ARG A 77 -33.37 -11.13 21.46
C ARG A 77 -32.86 -9.96 22.32
N LYS A 78 -32.42 -8.86 21.70
CA LYS A 78 -32.05 -7.61 22.39
C LYS A 78 -33.23 -7.01 23.16
N GLN A 79 -34.43 -7.02 22.56
CA GLN A 79 -35.65 -6.51 23.20
C GLN A 79 -36.14 -7.41 24.35
N THR A 80 -36.00 -8.73 24.23
CA THR A 80 -36.39 -9.69 25.29
C THR A 80 -35.48 -9.57 26.52
N LYS A 81 -34.16 -9.37 26.35
CA LYS A 81 -33.21 -9.17 27.46
C LYS A 81 -33.46 -7.90 28.28
N ASN A 82 -34.06 -6.86 27.70
CA ASN A 82 -34.43 -5.65 28.44
C ASN A 82 -35.71 -5.80 29.29
N ARG A 83 -36.47 -6.90 29.14
CA ARG A 83 -37.74 -7.13 29.87
C ARG A 83 -37.63 -8.09 31.05
N ASP A 84 -36.73 -9.08 31.00
CA ASP A 84 -36.58 -10.10 32.04
C ASP A 84 -35.23 -9.98 32.76
N SER A 85 -35.11 -9.01 33.67
CA SER A 85 -33.93 -8.83 34.53
C SER A 85 -33.95 -9.70 35.80
N THR A 86 -34.85 -10.67 35.91
CA THR A 86 -35.01 -11.49 37.12
C THR A 86 -35.30 -12.96 36.77
N GLN A 87 -34.26 -13.71 36.38
CA GLN A 87 -34.09 -15.12 36.79
C GLN A 87 -32.74 -15.68 36.32
N PRO A 88 -31.96 -16.35 37.19
CA PRO A 88 -30.67 -16.91 36.81
C PRO A 88 -30.85 -18.32 36.25
N LEU A 89 -30.28 -18.56 35.06
CA LEU A 89 -30.18 -19.90 34.45
C LEU A 89 -28.70 -20.22 34.22
N THR A 90 -28.26 -21.24 34.92
CA THR A 90 -26.90 -21.76 34.97
C THR A 90 -26.43 -22.23 33.58
N ASN A 91 -25.17 -21.93 33.26
CA ASN A 91 -24.45 -22.09 31.97
C ASN A 91 -24.74 -21.06 30.85
N LYS A 92 -25.59 -20.04 31.05
CA LYS A 92 -25.77 -18.91 30.12
C LYS A 92 -25.14 -17.58 30.60
N GLU A 93 -24.52 -17.57 31.76
CA GLU A 93 -24.02 -16.36 32.41
C GLU A 93 -22.81 -15.73 31.66
N ASP A 94 -21.89 -16.55 31.15
CA ASP A 94 -20.71 -16.04 30.42
C ASP A 94 -21.10 -15.37 29.11
N ASP A 95 -22.01 -15.98 28.35
CA ASP A 95 -22.50 -15.44 27.08
C ASP A 95 -23.32 -14.16 27.32
N ALA A 96 -24.17 -14.16 28.37
CA ALA A 96 -24.93 -12.98 28.76
C ALA A 96 -24.04 -11.81 29.22
N ALA A 97 -22.97 -12.09 29.97
CA ALA A 97 -22.00 -11.11 30.42
C ALA A 97 -21.19 -10.54 29.25
N GLN A 98 -20.80 -11.36 28.27
CA GLN A 98 -20.13 -10.91 27.05
C GLN A 98 -21.03 -9.99 26.21
N TRP A 99 -22.31 -10.35 26.04
CA TRP A 99 -23.29 -9.48 25.39
C TRP A 99 -23.50 -8.17 26.17
N GLY A 100 -23.49 -8.21 27.50
CA GLY A 100 -23.55 -7.03 28.35
C GLY A 100 -22.38 -6.08 28.14
N ARG A 101 -21.14 -6.62 28.09
CA ARG A 101 -19.92 -5.83 27.79
C ARG A 101 -19.99 -5.21 26.39
N PHE A 102 -20.35 -6.01 25.38
CA PHE A 102 -20.50 -5.53 24.01
C PHE A 102 -21.53 -4.40 23.90
N LEU A 103 -22.72 -4.57 24.49
CA LEU A 103 -23.77 -3.55 24.46
C LEU A 103 -23.40 -2.29 25.25
N GLY A 104 -22.63 -2.42 26.34
CA GLY A 104 -22.07 -1.28 27.07
C GLY A 104 -21.14 -0.44 26.19
N VAL A 105 -20.16 -1.10 25.56
CA VAL A 105 -19.22 -0.46 24.61
C VAL A 105 -19.95 0.18 23.42
N ALA A 106 -20.94 -0.53 22.85
CA ALA A 106 -21.76 -0.02 21.75
C ALA A 106 -22.61 1.20 22.16
N THR A 107 -23.15 1.21 23.38
CA THR A 107 -23.95 2.34 23.88
C THR A 107 -23.11 3.60 24.03
N ASP A 108 -21.91 3.48 24.59
CA ASP A 108 -21.01 4.62 24.76
C ASP A 108 -20.44 5.10 23.42
N GLY A 109 -20.10 4.18 22.51
CA GLY A 109 -19.75 4.50 21.13
C GLY A 109 -20.89 5.19 20.36
N SER A 110 -22.14 4.79 20.61
CA SER A 110 -23.32 5.35 19.94
C SER A 110 -23.60 6.81 20.35
N LYS A 111 -23.46 7.15 21.64
CA LYS A 111 -23.56 8.55 22.11
C LYS A 111 -22.54 9.44 21.40
N ARG A 112 -21.30 8.96 21.28
CA ARG A 112 -20.21 9.67 20.59
C ARG A 112 -20.48 9.79 19.10
N LEU A 113 -20.86 8.69 18.45
CA LEU A 113 -21.18 8.66 17.03
C LEU A 113 -22.34 9.60 16.68
N SER A 114 -23.36 9.69 17.54
CA SER A 114 -24.47 10.64 17.38
C SER A 114 -24.00 12.10 17.43
N ALA A 115 -23.11 12.44 18.37
CA ALA A 115 -22.58 13.79 18.49
C ALA A 115 -21.70 14.17 17.29
N LEU A 116 -20.82 13.26 16.83
CA LEU A 116 -19.95 13.50 15.69
C LEU A 116 -20.71 13.55 14.36
N LYS A 117 -21.75 12.72 14.17
CA LYS A 117 -22.65 12.80 13.00
C LYS A 117 -23.34 14.16 12.92
N GLU A 118 -23.74 14.71 14.06
CA GLU A 118 -24.32 16.05 14.11
C GLU A 118 -23.32 17.15 13.74
N VAL A 119 -22.09 17.08 14.28
CA VAL A 119 -21.02 18.03 13.92
C VAL A 119 -20.69 17.92 12.43
N ALA A 120 -20.59 16.70 11.89
CA ALA A 120 -20.36 16.45 10.48
C ALA A 120 -21.49 17.03 9.59
N ARG A 121 -22.74 17.00 10.06
CA ARG A 121 -23.89 17.61 9.35
C ARG A 121 -23.79 19.13 9.29
N CYS A 122 -23.27 19.76 10.33
CA CYS A 122 -23.13 21.21 10.38
C CYS A 122 -21.89 21.68 9.61
N TRP A 123 -20.72 21.16 9.96
CA TRP A 123 -19.45 21.72 9.49
C TRP A 123 -18.84 20.92 8.33
N GLY A 124 -19.15 19.63 8.20
CA GLY A 124 -18.56 18.75 7.20
C GLY A 124 -17.83 17.57 7.85
N ARG A 125 -17.84 16.41 7.15
CA ARG A 125 -17.20 15.17 7.62
C ARG A 125 -15.67 15.30 7.62
N ASP A 126 -15.16 15.98 6.63
CA ASP A 126 -13.76 16.30 6.37
C ASP A 126 -13.12 17.08 7.52
N LEU A 127 -13.83 18.00 8.16
CA LEU A 127 -13.35 18.70 9.37
C LEU A 127 -13.31 17.78 10.60
N VAL A 128 -14.32 16.92 10.77
CA VAL A 128 -14.37 15.95 11.88
C VAL A 128 -13.18 15.00 11.83
N GLN A 129 -12.80 14.57 10.62
CA GLN A 129 -11.64 13.73 10.38
C GLN A 129 -10.33 14.51 10.53
N HIS A 130 -10.22 15.68 9.90
CA HIS A 130 -9.02 16.48 9.92
C HIS A 130 -8.58 16.88 11.33
N TYR A 131 -9.50 17.38 12.15
CA TYR A 131 -9.22 17.77 13.53
C TYR A 131 -9.31 16.63 14.54
N GLN A 132 -9.47 15.38 14.05
CA GLN A 132 -9.50 14.17 14.86
C GLN A 132 -10.44 14.29 16.07
N TRP A 133 -11.62 14.92 15.90
CA TRP A 133 -12.51 15.18 17.03
C TRP A 133 -13.07 13.91 17.67
N ALA A 134 -12.97 12.77 16.97
CA ALA A 134 -13.30 11.47 17.50
C ALA A 134 -12.46 11.14 18.74
N SER A 135 -11.17 11.43 18.76
CA SER A 135 -10.23 11.08 19.85
C SER A 135 -10.38 11.91 21.12
N LYS A 136 -11.22 12.96 21.10
CA LYS A 136 -11.42 13.87 22.23
C LYS A 136 -12.46 13.32 23.23
N GLY A 137 -12.29 13.68 24.50
CA GLY A 137 -13.13 13.20 25.60
C GLY A 137 -14.59 13.66 25.55
N GLU A 138 -15.45 13.01 26.35
CA GLU A 138 -16.92 13.23 26.36
C GLU A 138 -17.37 14.68 26.47
N LYS A 139 -16.75 15.41 27.38
CA LYS A 139 -17.05 16.81 27.59
C LYS A 139 -16.76 17.67 26.34
N TYR A 140 -15.72 17.31 25.59
CA TYR A 140 -15.31 18.05 24.40
C TYR A 140 -16.31 17.89 23.26
N TRP A 141 -16.66 16.67 22.86
CA TRP A 141 -17.58 16.48 21.73
C TRP A 141 -19.02 16.91 22.06
N ASN A 142 -19.44 16.86 23.33
CA ASN A 142 -20.73 17.44 23.76
C ASN A 142 -20.75 18.95 23.55
N GLN A 143 -19.66 19.63 23.91
CA GLN A 143 -19.52 21.07 23.73
C GLN A 143 -19.38 21.43 22.25
N LEU A 144 -18.62 20.64 21.49
CA LEU A 144 -18.46 20.75 20.04
C LEU A 144 -19.80 20.63 19.32
N ARG A 145 -20.58 19.58 19.60
CA ARG A 145 -21.94 19.39 19.08
C ARG A 145 -22.85 20.57 19.37
N THR A 146 -22.83 21.05 20.61
CA THR A 146 -23.67 22.18 21.02
C THR A 146 -23.27 23.47 20.30
N THR A 147 -21.97 23.67 20.09
CA THR A 147 -21.42 24.83 19.39
C THR A 147 -21.74 24.78 17.90
N ALA A 148 -21.55 23.63 17.26
CA ALA A 148 -21.89 23.41 15.86
C ALA A 148 -23.38 23.62 15.57
N ARG A 149 -24.27 23.26 16.49
CA ARG A 149 -25.70 23.57 16.35
C ARG A 149 -26.02 25.06 16.42
N ARG A 150 -25.23 25.82 17.18
CA ARG A 150 -25.45 27.25 17.39
C ARG A 150 -24.83 28.08 16.25
N VAL A 151 -23.70 27.63 15.73
CA VAL A 151 -23.01 28.24 14.59
C VAL A 151 -22.83 27.16 13.52
N PRO A 152 -23.87 26.88 12.72
CA PRO A 152 -23.85 25.72 11.81
C PRO A 152 -22.96 25.92 10.59
N VAL A 153 -22.60 27.14 10.23
CA VAL A 153 -21.75 27.44 9.07
C VAL A 153 -20.29 27.47 9.52
N TRP A 154 -19.43 26.64 8.90
CA TRP A 154 -18.03 26.53 9.30
C TRP A 154 -17.26 27.85 9.08
N GLU A 155 -17.53 28.55 7.98
CA GLU A 155 -16.90 29.83 7.66
C GLU A 155 -17.17 30.90 8.73
N GLU A 156 -18.32 30.82 9.41
CA GLU A 156 -18.63 31.67 10.57
C GLU A 156 -17.96 31.16 11.84
N ALA A 157 -17.99 29.83 12.06
CA ALA A 157 -17.39 29.20 13.23
C ALA A 157 -15.87 29.44 13.30
N VAL A 158 -15.16 29.31 12.17
CA VAL A 158 -13.71 29.45 12.10
C VAL A 158 -13.26 30.87 12.42
N VAL A 159 -14.03 31.89 12.02
CA VAL A 159 -13.76 33.28 12.39
C VAL A 159 -13.81 33.45 13.90
N GLY A 160 -14.88 32.97 14.56
CA GLY A 160 -15.00 33.05 16.01
C GLY A 160 -13.95 32.22 16.76
N LEU A 161 -13.61 31.04 16.26
CA LEU A 161 -12.56 30.19 16.83
C LEU A 161 -11.18 30.85 16.75
N ASN A 162 -10.83 31.42 15.60
CA ASN A 162 -9.55 32.11 15.41
C ASN A 162 -9.40 33.29 16.36
N TRP A 163 -10.45 34.08 16.55
CA TRP A 163 -10.44 35.16 17.53
C TRP A 163 -10.28 34.63 18.96
N ALA A 164 -11.02 33.60 19.35
CA ALA A 164 -10.89 32.99 20.68
C ALA A 164 -9.47 32.45 20.94
N MET A 165 -8.88 31.79 19.94
CA MET A 165 -7.54 31.23 20.00
C MET A 165 -6.46 32.30 20.01
N LEU A 166 -6.62 33.39 19.24
CA LEU A 166 -5.72 34.54 19.26
C LEU A 166 -5.74 35.25 20.62
N GLN A 167 -6.91 35.39 21.24
CA GLN A 167 -7.00 35.94 22.61
C GLN A 167 -6.34 35.01 23.63
N ARG A 168 -6.47 33.68 23.44
CA ARG A 168 -5.81 32.69 24.28
C ARG A 168 -4.27 32.73 24.12
N SER A 169 -3.76 32.93 22.92
CA SER A 169 -2.30 33.02 22.68
C SER A 169 -1.66 34.27 23.26
N ARG A 170 -2.42 35.37 23.38
CA ARG A 170 -1.95 36.64 23.97
C ARG A 170 -2.05 36.69 25.51
N ALA A 171 -2.79 35.78 26.14
CA ALA A 171 -3.04 35.81 27.57
C ALA A 171 -1.96 35.03 28.37
N ILE A 172 -1.15 35.75 29.15
CA ILE A 172 -0.02 35.23 29.95
C ILE A 172 -0.41 34.10 30.93
N ARG A 173 -1.68 34.04 31.37
CA ARG A 173 -2.18 33.06 32.35
C ARG A 173 -3.06 31.94 31.77
N ARG A 174 -3.22 31.86 30.44
CA ARG A 174 -4.01 30.80 29.79
C ARG A 174 -3.10 29.75 29.17
N ARG A 175 -3.66 28.55 28.97
CA ARG A 175 -2.94 27.46 28.29
C ARG A 175 -2.58 27.90 26.86
N PRO A 176 -1.31 27.78 26.44
CA PRO A 176 -0.87 28.20 25.12
C PRO A 176 -1.59 27.40 24.03
N VAL A 177 -1.65 27.97 22.83
CA VAL A 177 -2.13 27.26 21.64
C VAL A 177 -1.11 26.17 21.32
N GLN A 178 -1.56 24.91 21.34
CA GLN A 178 -0.68 23.76 21.18
C GLN A 178 -0.27 23.56 19.71
N ALA A 179 0.95 23.06 19.52
CA ALA A 179 1.49 22.59 18.26
C ALA A 179 0.87 21.24 17.85
N LEU A 180 -0.44 21.23 17.57
CA LEU A 180 -1.19 20.03 17.18
C LEU A 180 -2.10 20.33 15.99
N VAL A 181 -2.46 19.28 15.25
CA VAL A 181 -3.43 19.32 14.14
C VAL A 181 -4.78 19.90 14.61
N ASN A 182 -5.20 19.59 15.84
CA ASN A 182 -6.37 20.20 16.47
C ASN A 182 -5.96 21.05 17.68
N PRO A 183 -5.76 22.36 17.48
CA PRO A 183 -5.41 23.28 18.55
C PRO A 183 -6.61 23.78 19.36
N ILE A 184 -7.85 23.42 18.99
CA ILE A 184 -9.10 23.94 19.59
C ILE A 184 -9.29 23.33 20.98
N GLU A 185 -9.41 24.18 21.98
CA GLU A 185 -9.68 23.82 23.37
C GLU A 185 -11.15 24.02 23.76
N GLN A 186 -11.58 23.40 24.86
CA GLN A 186 -12.95 23.57 25.41
C GLN A 186 -13.29 25.05 25.70
N ALA A 187 -12.28 25.86 26.06
CA ALA A 187 -12.44 27.28 26.29
C ALA A 187 -12.77 28.07 25.00
N ASP A 188 -12.21 27.65 23.87
CA ASP A 188 -12.44 28.28 22.57
C ASP A 188 -13.87 27.98 22.08
N LEU A 189 -14.30 26.72 22.21
CA LEU A 189 -15.68 26.31 21.97
C LEU A 189 -16.68 27.02 22.90
N GLY A 190 -16.29 27.24 24.16
CA GLY A 190 -17.08 28.01 25.12
C GLY A 190 -17.24 29.47 24.70
N SER A 191 -16.18 30.08 24.17
CA SER A 191 -16.18 31.45 23.67
C SER A 191 -17.01 31.58 22.39
N LEU A 192 -16.85 30.65 21.44
CA LEU A 192 -17.68 30.59 20.24
C LEU A 192 -19.16 30.34 20.57
N ARG A 193 -19.46 29.56 21.61
CA ARG A 193 -20.84 29.34 22.06
C ARG A 193 -21.45 30.57 22.73
N ALA A 194 -20.66 31.35 23.47
CA ALA A 194 -21.09 32.60 24.10
C ALA A 194 -21.31 33.71 23.06
N TRP A 195 -20.82 33.53 21.83
CA TRP A 195 -21.06 34.44 20.72
C TRP A 195 -22.56 34.66 20.49
N SER A 196 -22.92 35.94 20.44
CA SER A 196 -24.21 36.45 19.99
C SER A 196 -23.95 37.29 18.75
N ARG A 197 -24.86 37.24 17.76
CA ARG A 197 -24.81 38.10 16.56
C ARG A 197 -24.84 39.60 16.90
N GLU A 198 -25.21 39.94 18.13
CA GLU A 198 -25.42 41.30 18.63
C GLU A 198 -24.23 41.86 19.45
N ASP A 199 -23.19 41.06 19.73
CA ASP A 199 -22.03 41.49 20.54
C ASP A 199 -20.74 41.56 19.66
N PRO A 200 -20.04 42.70 19.58
CA PRO A 200 -19.04 42.96 18.55
C PRO A 200 -17.66 42.41 18.92
N PHE A 201 -17.44 41.12 18.68
CA PHE A 201 -16.11 40.69 18.23
C PHE A 201 -16.03 40.90 16.71
N PRO A 202 -14.88 41.29 16.13
CA PRO A 202 -14.85 41.75 14.76
C PRO A 202 -15.36 40.67 13.81
N CYS A 203 -16.45 40.93 13.06
CA CYS A 203 -16.89 40.10 11.93
C CYS A 203 -15.84 40.05 10.79
N GLN A 204 -14.64 40.57 11.04
CA GLN A 204 -13.52 40.60 10.14
C GLN A 204 -12.69 39.33 10.32
N LYS A 205 -12.48 38.64 9.21
CA LYS A 205 -11.55 37.51 9.10
C LYS A 205 -10.13 38.01 9.38
N LEU A 206 -9.42 37.34 10.28
CA LEU A 206 -7.99 37.62 10.52
C LEU A 206 -7.19 37.34 9.25
N ALA A 207 -6.27 38.24 8.91
CA ALA A 207 -5.27 38.03 7.86
C ALA A 207 -3.96 37.50 8.48
N ALA A 208 -3.07 36.94 7.65
CA ALA A 208 -1.80 36.38 8.11
C ALA A 208 -0.96 37.39 8.91
N LYS A 209 -1.03 38.68 8.53
CA LYS A 209 -0.39 39.80 9.23
C LYS A 209 -0.92 40.07 10.65
N ASP A 210 -2.12 39.58 10.98
CA ASP A 210 -2.75 39.80 12.29
C ASP A 210 -2.35 38.71 13.32
N LEU A 211 -1.72 37.63 12.85
CA LEU A 211 -1.27 36.50 13.66
C LEU A 211 0.16 36.75 14.21
N PRO A 212 0.50 36.22 15.39
CA PRO A 212 1.90 36.22 15.85
C PRO A 212 2.79 35.38 14.94
N ASP A 213 4.10 35.68 14.90
CA ASP A 213 5.08 35.06 13.99
C ASP A 213 5.16 33.53 14.05
N ALA A 214 4.69 32.89 15.11
CA ALA A 214 4.67 31.44 15.27
C ALA A 214 3.45 30.75 14.62
N PHE A 215 2.49 31.51 14.09
CA PHE A 215 1.20 31.00 13.62
C PHE A 215 0.93 31.28 12.14
N GLY A 216 0.05 30.47 11.56
CA GLY A 216 -0.51 30.63 10.21
C GLY A 216 -1.92 30.04 10.15
N PHE A 217 -2.50 29.93 8.95
CA PHE A 217 -3.79 29.29 8.74
C PHE A 217 -3.63 27.92 8.10
N ASP A 218 -4.42 26.94 8.56
CA ASP A 218 -4.54 25.64 7.90
C ASP A 218 -5.40 25.71 6.62
N ARG A 219 -5.57 24.57 5.95
CA ARG A 219 -6.40 24.43 4.74
C ARG A 219 -7.89 24.75 4.93
N TYR A 220 -8.37 24.83 6.17
CA TYR A 220 -9.76 25.16 6.52
C TYR A 220 -9.90 26.55 7.14
N GLY A 221 -8.81 27.33 7.16
CA GLY A 221 -8.77 28.70 7.65
C GLY A 221 -8.65 28.83 9.16
N LEU A 222 -8.34 27.77 9.91
CA LEU A 222 -8.14 27.80 11.35
C LEU A 222 -6.70 28.22 11.69
N MET A 223 -6.53 29.05 12.72
CA MET A 223 -5.23 29.46 13.24
C MET A 223 -4.50 28.25 13.84
N VAL A 224 -3.34 27.91 13.28
CA VAL A 224 -2.49 26.80 13.73
C VAL A 224 -1.05 27.27 13.85
N HIS A 225 -0.21 26.47 14.53
CA HIS A 225 1.22 26.72 14.56
C HIS A 225 1.81 26.57 13.14
N LYS A 226 2.86 27.33 12.80
CA LYS A 226 3.40 27.42 11.43
C LYS A 226 3.70 26.07 10.76
N GLU A 227 4.10 25.07 11.54
CA GLU A 227 4.37 23.71 11.04
C GLU A 227 3.13 22.99 10.47
N PHE A 228 1.93 23.46 10.79
CA PHE A 228 0.64 22.94 10.30
C PHE A 228 -0.06 23.92 9.34
N ALA A 229 0.52 25.10 9.09
CA ALA A 229 -0.08 26.10 8.21
C ALA A 229 0.18 25.77 6.72
N VAL A 230 -0.69 26.25 5.84
CA VAL A 230 -0.51 26.16 4.38
C VAL A 230 0.12 27.45 3.88
N ASP A 231 1.12 27.35 3.00
CA ASP A 231 1.70 28.51 2.31
C ASP A 231 0.65 29.10 1.36
N LEU A 232 0.07 30.26 1.74
CA LEU A 232 -0.86 31.00 0.89
C LEU A 232 -0.09 32.00 0.01
N PRO A 233 -0.34 32.07 -1.31
CA PRO A 233 0.20 33.13 -2.15
C PRO A 233 -0.40 34.50 -1.80
N ASP A 234 0.41 35.55 -1.94
CA ASP A 234 0.07 36.93 -1.58
C ASP A 234 -1.12 37.48 -2.40
N PRO A 235 -2.06 38.27 -1.83
CA PRO A 235 -3.28 38.67 -2.51
C PRO A 235 -3.13 39.73 -3.62
N ASP A 236 -1.92 40.18 -3.93
CA ASP A 236 -1.68 41.32 -4.83
C ASP A 236 -1.52 40.94 -6.31
N ASP A 237 -1.65 39.66 -6.69
CA ASP A 237 -1.41 39.19 -8.06
C ASP A 237 -2.70 38.92 -8.88
N ILE A 238 -3.69 39.82 -8.78
CA ILE A 238 -4.86 39.82 -9.69
C ILE A 238 -5.11 41.24 -10.20
N THR A 239 -4.43 41.61 -11.28
CA THR A 239 -4.93 42.61 -12.24
C THR A 239 -4.67 42.13 -13.66
N GLU A 240 -5.72 41.74 -14.38
CA GLU A 240 -5.98 42.12 -15.78
C GLU A 240 -7.35 41.57 -16.25
N PRO A 241 -8.04 42.25 -17.19
CA PRO A 241 -9.49 42.32 -17.21
C PRO A 241 -10.19 41.43 -18.26
N VAL A 242 -11.47 41.18 -17.95
CA VAL A 242 -12.49 40.46 -18.72
C VAL A 242 -12.65 40.98 -20.16
N SER A 243 -12.62 40.09 -21.15
CA SER A 243 -13.17 40.35 -22.50
C SER A 243 -14.00 39.17 -23.05
N LYS A 244 -15.32 39.36 -23.00
CA LYS A 244 -16.40 39.02 -23.95
C LYS A 244 -16.42 37.62 -24.63
N ARG A 245 -17.47 36.85 -24.28
CA ARG A 245 -18.06 35.71 -25.03
C ARG A 245 -18.34 36.01 -26.51
N PRO A 246 -18.25 34.99 -27.37
CA PRO A 246 -19.30 34.69 -28.35
C PRO A 246 -19.98 33.32 -28.10
N ARG A 247 -21.11 33.14 -28.77
CA ARG A 247 -22.23 32.25 -28.45
C ARG A 247 -22.06 30.80 -28.92
N LEU A 248 -22.75 29.90 -28.22
CA LEU A 248 -23.12 28.56 -28.68
C LEU A 248 -23.86 28.64 -30.02
N ASN A 249 -23.40 27.86 -31.01
CA ASN A 249 -24.21 27.07 -31.96
C ASN A 249 -23.31 26.54 -33.08
N ALA A 250 -22.68 25.37 -32.88
CA ALA A 250 -22.19 24.48 -33.93
C ALA A 250 -21.99 23.07 -33.33
N PRO A 251 -22.34 21.97 -34.05
CA PRO A 251 -22.24 20.60 -33.54
C PRO A 251 -20.78 20.17 -33.38
N PRO A 252 -20.48 19.20 -32.50
CA PRO A 252 -19.11 18.75 -32.26
C PRO A 252 -18.62 17.95 -33.48
N PRO A 253 -17.45 18.26 -34.06
CA PRO A 253 -16.80 17.33 -34.96
C PRO A 253 -16.20 16.21 -34.11
N PHE A 254 -16.76 15.02 -34.27
CA PHE A 254 -16.16 13.76 -33.89
C PHE A 254 -14.78 13.56 -34.55
N LEU A 255 -14.01 12.66 -33.92
CA LEU A 255 -12.84 11.92 -34.42
C LEU A 255 -11.45 12.58 -34.19
N PRO A 256 -10.59 12.00 -33.34
CA PRO A 256 -9.17 12.30 -33.37
C PRO A 256 -8.59 11.73 -34.67
N THR A 257 -8.19 12.62 -35.57
CA THR A 257 -7.33 12.27 -36.71
C THR A 257 -5.94 11.89 -36.17
N PRO A 258 -5.22 10.91 -36.74
CA PRO A 258 -3.96 10.41 -36.20
C PRO A 258 -2.96 11.56 -36.14
N MET A 259 -2.35 11.78 -34.98
CA MET A 259 -1.19 12.68 -34.91
C MET A 259 -0.15 12.18 -35.90
N ALA A 260 0.12 13.01 -36.90
CA ALA A 260 1.18 12.79 -37.86
C ALA A 260 2.48 12.47 -37.10
N ALA A 261 2.98 11.26 -37.32
CA ALA A 261 4.25 10.79 -36.81
C ALA A 261 5.34 11.80 -37.18
N ARG A 262 6.10 12.24 -36.17
CA ARG A 262 7.40 12.87 -36.41
C ARG A 262 8.29 11.87 -37.15
N PRO A 263 8.87 12.21 -38.31
CA PRO A 263 9.61 11.26 -39.13
C PRO A 263 11.10 11.22 -38.76
N ASP A 264 11.47 11.10 -37.48
CA ASP A 264 12.88 10.99 -37.08
C ASP A 264 13.13 10.42 -35.66
N VAL A 265 12.35 9.41 -35.24
CA VAL A 265 12.80 8.48 -34.19
C VAL A 265 13.03 7.16 -34.89
N ALA A 266 14.29 6.73 -34.97
CA ALA A 266 14.63 5.42 -35.48
C ALA A 266 13.76 4.37 -34.77
N ARG A 267 13.36 3.33 -35.50
CA ARG A 267 12.61 2.19 -34.97
C ARG A 267 13.53 1.43 -34.00
N ASP A 268 13.62 1.90 -32.75
CA ASP A 268 14.53 1.40 -31.72
C ASP A 268 14.06 0.04 -31.19
N ARG A 269 14.19 -0.98 -32.03
CA ARG A 269 14.08 -2.37 -31.59
C ARG A 269 15.33 -2.69 -30.76
N PRO A 270 15.19 -3.18 -29.52
CA PRO A 270 16.34 -3.62 -28.76
C PRO A 270 17.04 -4.77 -29.49
N MET A 271 18.38 -4.74 -29.51
CA MET A 271 19.19 -5.82 -30.06
C MET A 271 19.60 -6.80 -28.96
N HIS A 272 19.41 -8.10 -29.20
CA HIS A 272 19.89 -9.14 -28.30
C HIS A 272 21.40 -9.35 -28.48
N ASP A 273 22.16 -8.77 -27.56
CA ASP A 273 23.61 -8.89 -27.51
C ASP A 273 24.02 -10.17 -26.79
N ARG A 274 23.92 -11.29 -27.51
CA ARG A 274 24.23 -12.63 -27.00
C ARG A 274 25.62 -12.73 -26.38
N THR A 275 26.59 -12.00 -26.88
CA THR A 275 27.97 -12.07 -26.36
C THR A 275 28.10 -11.30 -25.04
N ALA A 276 27.54 -10.08 -24.96
CA ALA A 276 27.55 -9.32 -23.72
C ALA A 276 26.73 -10.03 -22.62
N ASP A 277 25.57 -10.58 -22.97
CA ASP A 277 24.70 -11.28 -22.03
C ASP A 277 25.41 -12.51 -21.43
N ASP A 278 26.07 -13.31 -22.27
CA ASP A 278 26.83 -14.47 -21.80
C ASP A 278 28.02 -14.08 -20.93
N THR A 279 28.68 -12.96 -21.27
CA THR A 279 29.80 -12.43 -20.47
C THR A 279 29.32 -12.00 -19.09
N TYR A 280 28.19 -11.29 -19.00
CA TYR A 280 27.57 -10.90 -17.74
C TYR A 280 27.18 -12.13 -16.91
N ARG A 281 26.50 -13.11 -17.52
CA ARG A 281 26.11 -14.36 -16.84
C ARG A 281 27.33 -15.10 -16.29
N ARG A 282 28.38 -15.31 -17.09
CA ARG A 282 29.61 -15.99 -16.63
C ARG A 282 30.28 -15.24 -15.49
N ARG A 283 30.25 -13.90 -15.52
CA ARG A 283 30.81 -13.09 -14.44
C ARG A 283 30.06 -13.30 -13.13
N VAL A 284 28.73 -13.23 -13.14
CA VAL A 284 27.94 -13.47 -11.91
C VAL A 284 28.15 -14.89 -11.40
N LEU A 285 28.19 -15.89 -12.30
CA LEU A 285 28.47 -17.28 -11.92
C LEU A 285 29.85 -17.43 -11.26
N ALA A 286 30.89 -16.77 -11.80
CA ALA A 286 32.22 -16.79 -11.21
C ALA A 286 32.25 -16.12 -9.82
N GLU A 287 31.55 -14.99 -9.64
CA GLU A 287 31.42 -14.30 -8.35
C GLU A 287 30.72 -15.18 -7.30
N LEU A 288 29.69 -15.95 -7.69
CA LEU A 288 29.00 -16.90 -6.81
C LEU A 288 29.87 -18.11 -6.43
N GLN A 289 30.63 -18.65 -7.38
CA GLN A 289 31.55 -19.77 -7.15
C GLN A 289 32.73 -19.37 -6.26
N GLU A 290 33.25 -18.15 -6.43
CA GLU A 290 34.27 -17.56 -5.56
C GLU A 290 33.74 -17.46 -4.11
N LYS A 291 32.55 -16.88 -3.93
CA LYS A 291 31.91 -16.71 -2.62
C LYS A 291 31.68 -18.04 -1.90
N SER A 292 31.23 -19.07 -2.64
CA SER A 292 31.05 -20.41 -2.09
C SER A 292 32.36 -21.07 -1.64
N SER A 293 33.49 -20.72 -2.26
CA SER A 293 34.81 -21.29 -1.94
C SER A 293 35.45 -20.62 -0.72
N GLN A 294 35.07 -19.38 -0.40
CA GLN A 294 35.62 -18.59 0.70
C GLN A 294 34.87 -18.77 2.03
N HIS A 295 33.68 -19.36 2.03
CA HIS A 295 32.88 -19.53 3.25
C HIS A 295 33.33 -20.74 4.10
N THR A 296 33.81 -20.44 5.31
CA THR A 296 33.73 -21.35 6.48
C THR A 296 32.26 -21.76 6.71
N PRO A 297 31.95 -22.92 7.34
CA PRO A 297 30.56 -23.36 7.55
C PRO A 297 29.84 -22.38 8.50
N SER A 298 29.30 -21.32 7.91
CA SER A 298 28.58 -20.24 8.56
C SER A 298 27.08 -20.48 8.40
N ARG A 299 26.33 -20.04 9.41
CA ARG A 299 24.87 -20.16 9.63
C ARG A 299 24.04 -20.08 8.34
N ASP A 300 22.99 -20.89 8.28
CA ASP A 300 21.97 -20.83 7.23
C ASP A 300 21.36 -19.42 7.15
N SER A 301 21.50 -18.79 5.99
CA SER A 301 21.07 -17.42 5.69
C SER A 301 20.30 -17.38 4.38
N HIS A 302 19.42 -16.38 4.25
CA HIS A 302 18.63 -16.15 3.03
C HIS A 302 19.53 -15.99 1.79
N GLY A 303 20.63 -15.26 1.96
CA GLY A 303 21.62 -15.03 0.91
C GLY A 303 22.28 -16.30 0.42
N LYS A 304 22.70 -17.17 1.35
CA LYS A 304 23.36 -18.43 1.02
C LYS A 304 22.43 -19.36 0.22
N GLU A 305 21.20 -19.57 0.71
CA GLU A 305 20.21 -20.42 0.03
C GLU A 305 19.88 -19.89 -1.38
N THR A 306 19.71 -18.57 -1.50
CA THR A 306 19.44 -17.91 -2.79
C THR A 306 20.63 -18.03 -3.74
N ASP A 307 21.85 -17.71 -3.28
CA ASP A 307 23.06 -17.74 -4.09
C ASP A 307 23.38 -19.17 -4.57
N GLU A 308 23.18 -20.19 -3.74
CA GLU A 308 23.35 -21.60 -4.12
C GLU A 308 22.35 -22.02 -5.21
N LEU A 309 21.09 -21.62 -5.10
CA LEU A 309 20.08 -21.91 -6.12
C LEU A 309 20.38 -21.19 -7.44
N ILE A 310 20.69 -19.90 -7.37
CA ILE A 310 21.00 -19.09 -8.55
C ILE A 310 22.26 -19.62 -9.25
N CYS A 311 23.29 -20.02 -8.51
CA CYS A 311 24.48 -20.65 -9.07
C CYS A 311 24.11 -21.88 -9.92
N LYS A 312 23.34 -22.82 -9.35
CA LYS A 312 22.88 -24.03 -10.07
C LYS A 312 22.02 -23.73 -11.29
N LEU A 313 21.24 -22.65 -11.26
CA LEU A 313 20.43 -22.21 -12.40
C LEU A 313 21.31 -21.60 -13.49
N LEU A 314 22.24 -20.71 -13.13
CA LEU A 314 23.14 -20.04 -14.07
C LEU A 314 24.10 -21.01 -14.78
N GLU A 315 24.41 -22.17 -14.17
CA GLU A 315 25.15 -23.26 -14.82
C GLU A 315 24.39 -23.92 -15.97
N LYS A 316 23.05 -23.92 -15.92
CA LYS A 316 22.17 -24.63 -16.86
C LYS A 316 21.38 -23.70 -17.77
N VAL A 317 21.30 -22.42 -17.44
CA VAL A 317 20.47 -21.45 -18.16
C VAL A 317 21.03 -21.20 -19.57
N GLU A 318 20.13 -21.14 -20.55
CA GLU A 318 20.46 -20.90 -21.95
C GLU A 318 19.92 -19.55 -22.41
N GLN A 319 20.44 -19.02 -23.51
CA GLN A 319 19.86 -17.82 -24.11
C GLN A 319 18.55 -18.12 -24.84
N PRO A 320 17.57 -17.21 -24.82
CA PRO A 320 16.27 -17.42 -25.46
C PRO A 320 16.39 -17.51 -26.98
N ASN A 321 15.55 -18.35 -27.59
CA ASN A 321 15.27 -18.19 -29.02
C ASN A 321 14.46 -16.90 -29.26
N THR A 322 15.00 -16.01 -30.09
CA THR A 322 14.39 -14.72 -30.46
C THR A 322 13.98 -14.68 -31.94
N ASP A 323 14.24 -15.78 -32.67
CA ASP A 323 14.04 -15.90 -34.10
C ASP A 323 12.93 -16.91 -34.39
N ARG A 324 11.84 -16.44 -34.98
CA ARG A 324 10.67 -17.27 -35.34
C ARG A 324 11.03 -18.41 -36.31
N SER A 325 12.08 -18.25 -37.11
CA SER A 325 12.52 -19.29 -38.05
C SER A 325 13.21 -20.48 -37.35
N LYS A 326 13.66 -20.32 -36.10
CA LYS A 326 14.41 -21.32 -35.32
C LYS A 326 13.55 -22.09 -34.31
N GLY A 327 12.23 -21.93 -34.37
CA GLY A 327 11.27 -22.59 -33.49
C GLY A 327 10.45 -21.59 -32.66
N ALA A 328 9.89 -22.06 -31.55
CA ALA A 328 9.10 -21.23 -30.64
C ALA A 328 9.96 -20.06 -30.13
N VAL A 329 9.42 -18.85 -30.20
CA VAL A 329 10.07 -17.66 -29.67
C VAL A 329 9.89 -17.66 -28.16
N GLU A 330 10.99 -17.45 -27.44
CA GLU A 330 11.05 -17.49 -25.98
C GLU A 330 11.24 -16.09 -25.37
N ALA A 331 11.63 -15.11 -26.19
CA ALA A 331 11.70 -13.68 -25.86
C ALA A 331 11.43 -12.83 -27.10
N LEU A 332 10.63 -11.77 -26.97
CA LEU A 332 10.21 -10.90 -28.06
C LEU A 332 10.89 -9.54 -27.93
N LEU A 333 11.84 -9.23 -28.80
CA LEU A 333 12.47 -7.91 -28.86
C LEU A 333 11.68 -7.04 -29.85
N CYS A 334 10.98 -6.04 -29.36
CA CYS A 334 9.95 -5.32 -30.11
C CYS A 334 10.22 -3.82 -30.12
N ALA A 335 9.82 -3.17 -31.22
CA ALA A 335 9.57 -1.74 -31.21
C ALA A 335 8.29 -1.44 -30.39
N GLY A 336 8.09 -0.19 -29.98
CA GLY A 336 6.97 0.19 -29.10
C GLY A 336 5.58 -0.14 -29.66
N ASP A 337 5.38 0.04 -30.96
CA ASP A 337 4.13 -0.27 -31.65
C ASP A 337 3.85 -1.78 -31.74
N GLU A 338 4.88 -2.58 -32.04
CA GLU A 338 4.78 -4.04 -32.00
C GLU A 338 4.46 -4.55 -30.59
N ALA A 339 5.13 -3.99 -29.59
CA ALA A 339 4.90 -4.34 -28.19
C ALA A 339 3.48 -3.96 -27.75
N ALA A 340 2.96 -2.82 -28.18
CA ALA A 340 1.58 -2.40 -27.88
C ALA A 340 0.58 -3.36 -28.51
N SER A 341 0.80 -3.74 -29.77
CA SER A 341 -0.04 -4.74 -30.43
C SER A 341 -0.03 -6.07 -29.68
N LEU A 342 1.13 -6.51 -29.19
CA LEU A 342 1.26 -7.76 -28.43
C LEU A 342 0.65 -7.66 -27.02
N ALA A 343 0.69 -6.50 -26.39
CA ALA A 343 0.01 -6.27 -25.11
C ALA A 343 -1.52 -6.30 -25.26
N GLU A 344 -2.04 -5.86 -26.40
CA GLU A 344 -3.47 -5.94 -26.72
C GLU A 344 -3.90 -7.36 -27.14
N SER A 345 -3.12 -8.04 -27.99
CA SER A 345 -3.50 -9.36 -28.54
C SER A 345 -2.99 -10.57 -27.75
N GLY A 346 -2.10 -10.34 -26.77
CA GLY A 346 -1.35 -11.38 -26.07
C GLY A 346 -0.04 -11.77 -26.76
N SER A 347 0.96 -12.12 -25.94
CA SER A 347 2.27 -12.62 -26.40
C SER A 347 2.22 -14.11 -26.75
N PRO A 348 2.75 -14.55 -27.90
CA PRO A 348 2.89 -15.97 -28.22
C PRO A 348 3.67 -16.73 -27.14
N HIS A 349 3.12 -17.86 -26.69
CA HIS A 349 3.74 -18.76 -25.71
C HIS A 349 4.20 -18.07 -24.41
N ASP A 350 3.57 -16.96 -24.04
CA ASP A 350 3.93 -16.17 -22.85
C ASP A 350 5.36 -15.64 -22.86
N ALA A 351 5.97 -15.51 -24.04
CA ALA A 351 7.31 -14.97 -24.19
C ALA A 351 7.35 -13.52 -23.67
N PRO A 352 8.30 -13.18 -22.77
CA PRO A 352 8.46 -11.80 -22.32
C PRO A 352 8.70 -10.85 -23.50
N ILE A 353 8.13 -9.64 -23.39
CA ILE A 353 8.30 -8.56 -24.35
C ILE A 353 9.38 -7.62 -23.85
N ILE A 354 10.39 -7.37 -24.68
CA ILE A 354 11.51 -6.48 -24.40
C ILE A 354 11.43 -5.31 -25.38
N THR A 355 11.47 -4.10 -24.83
CA THR A 355 11.45 -2.85 -25.60
C THR A 355 12.55 -1.91 -25.11
N GLU A 356 12.81 -0.85 -25.87
CA GLU A 356 13.76 0.20 -25.51
C GLU A 356 13.12 1.58 -25.68
N GLY A 357 13.44 2.51 -24.78
CA GLY A 357 13.02 3.91 -24.88
C GLY A 357 11.51 4.15 -24.74
N GLN A 358 10.76 3.22 -24.13
CA GLN A 358 9.30 3.33 -24.02
C GLN A 358 8.81 4.14 -22.81
N GLN A 359 9.70 4.54 -21.90
CA GLN A 359 9.34 5.38 -20.77
C GLN A 359 9.34 6.86 -21.14
N GLN A 360 8.30 7.58 -20.67
CA GLN A 360 8.15 9.01 -20.91
C GLN A 360 9.08 9.84 -20.04
N PHE A 361 9.33 9.40 -18.81
CA PHE A 361 10.20 10.10 -17.87
C PHE A 361 11.66 10.04 -18.32
N GLN A 362 12.36 11.18 -18.25
CA GLN A 362 13.78 11.28 -18.56
C GLN A 362 14.54 11.89 -17.38
N TRP A 363 15.65 11.25 -17.01
CA TRP A 363 16.60 11.79 -16.05
C TRP A 363 17.29 13.03 -16.62
N SER A 364 17.62 14.00 -15.76
CA SER A 364 18.38 15.17 -16.20
C SER A 364 19.81 14.77 -16.57
N LYS A 365 20.41 15.46 -17.53
CA LYS A 365 21.84 15.28 -17.84
C LYS A 365 22.69 15.79 -16.67
N GLY A 366 23.69 15.02 -16.23
CA GLY A 366 24.67 15.44 -15.22
C GLY A 366 24.94 14.40 -14.13
N ASP A 367 23.93 14.08 -13.33
CA ASP A 367 24.04 13.09 -12.24
C ASP A 367 23.50 11.72 -12.63
N ARG A 368 23.99 10.67 -11.97
CA ARG A 368 23.41 9.32 -12.10
C ARG A 368 21.97 9.25 -11.55
N ALA A 369 21.17 8.34 -12.08
CA ALA A 369 19.74 8.24 -11.77
C ALA A 369 19.45 7.98 -10.29
N ILE A 370 20.28 7.19 -9.59
CA ILE A 370 20.15 6.94 -8.14
C ILE A 370 20.27 8.24 -7.33
N VAL A 371 21.24 9.10 -7.65
CA VAL A 371 21.40 10.42 -7.00
C VAL A 371 20.15 11.27 -7.23
N GLN A 372 19.68 11.28 -8.47
CA GLN A 372 18.51 12.03 -8.89
C GLN A 372 17.21 11.54 -8.25
N LEU A 373 17.09 10.24 -8.01
CA LEU A 373 15.97 9.62 -7.30
C LEU A 373 15.91 10.12 -5.85
N PHE A 374 17.01 10.04 -5.10
CA PHE A 374 17.04 10.49 -3.71
C PHE A 374 16.76 11.99 -3.54
N ARG A 375 17.14 12.82 -4.52
CA ARG A 375 16.76 14.23 -4.53
C ARG A 375 15.26 14.45 -4.66
N ARG A 376 14.56 13.57 -5.39
CA ARG A 376 13.11 13.66 -5.66
C ARG A 376 12.25 13.05 -4.57
N MET A 377 12.74 12.05 -3.83
CA MET A 377 11.94 11.41 -2.76
C MET A 377 11.52 12.37 -1.65
N GLY A 378 12.35 13.36 -1.30
CA GLY A 378 12.12 14.22 -0.14
C GLY A 378 12.03 13.41 1.18
N PHE A 379 11.71 14.08 2.30
CA PHE A 379 11.33 13.47 3.60
C PHE A 379 12.04 12.15 3.96
N LEU A 380 13.36 12.20 4.12
CA LEU A 380 14.22 11.01 4.30
C LEU A 380 14.10 10.33 5.67
N ASP A 381 13.23 10.82 6.55
CA ASP A 381 12.91 10.18 7.84
C ASP A 381 11.91 9.02 7.70
N LYS A 382 11.29 8.86 6.51
CA LYS A 382 10.48 7.69 6.21
C LYS A 382 11.31 6.41 6.24
N SER A 383 10.65 5.30 6.55
CA SER A 383 11.27 3.98 6.60
C SER A 383 10.87 3.12 5.40
N VAL A 384 11.74 2.19 5.02
CA VAL A 384 11.50 1.20 3.96
C VAL A 384 12.04 -0.17 4.38
N SER A 385 11.40 -1.24 3.89
CA SER A 385 11.88 -2.61 4.02
C SER A 385 13.10 -2.84 3.13
N VAL A 386 14.16 -3.38 3.71
CA VAL A 386 15.42 -3.70 3.03
C VAL A 386 15.76 -5.16 3.24
N GLN A 387 15.88 -5.91 2.14
CA GLN A 387 16.35 -7.29 2.16
C GLN A 387 17.86 -7.33 2.43
N VAL A 388 18.27 -8.22 3.33
CA VAL A 388 19.66 -8.35 3.78
C VAL A 388 20.07 -9.83 3.73
N PRO A 389 20.96 -10.22 2.80
CA PRO A 389 21.39 -11.60 2.58
C PRO A 389 21.92 -12.33 3.82
N SER A 390 22.64 -11.64 4.70
CA SER A 390 23.25 -12.22 5.90
C SER A 390 22.26 -12.63 6.99
N ARG A 391 20.97 -12.27 6.86
CA ARG A 391 19.95 -12.62 7.84
C ARG A 391 19.68 -14.13 7.85
N ASN A 392 19.42 -14.68 9.03
CA ASN A 392 19.10 -16.08 9.24
C ASN A 392 17.87 -16.48 8.40
N SER A 393 17.93 -17.63 7.73
CA SER A 393 16.85 -18.11 6.84
C SER A 393 15.53 -18.38 7.58
N SER A 394 15.57 -18.68 8.88
CA SER A 394 14.38 -18.85 9.73
C SER A 394 13.71 -17.53 10.14
N ALA A 395 14.38 -16.39 9.96
CA ALA A 395 13.84 -15.06 10.28
C ALA A 395 13.29 -14.38 9.02
N GLN A 396 12.62 -13.22 9.19
CA GLN A 396 12.27 -12.39 8.04
C GLN A 396 13.52 -11.99 7.24
N SER A 397 13.44 -12.11 5.91
CA SER A 397 14.53 -11.78 4.98
C SER A 397 14.86 -10.29 4.89
N TYR A 398 14.01 -9.44 5.48
CA TYR A 398 14.17 -7.99 5.47
C TYR A 398 14.30 -7.39 6.89
N LYS A 399 14.74 -6.14 6.92
CA LYS A 399 14.68 -5.25 8.09
C LYS A 399 14.19 -3.87 7.64
N VAL A 400 13.65 -3.09 8.57
CA VAL A 400 13.22 -1.71 8.29
C VAL A 400 14.42 -0.77 8.48
N GLN A 401 14.65 0.15 7.53
CA GLN A 401 15.70 1.18 7.61
C GLN A 401 15.14 2.54 7.22
N LYS A 402 15.75 3.62 7.71
CA LYS A 402 15.38 4.98 7.28
C LYS A 402 15.91 5.26 5.88
N LEU A 403 15.17 6.02 5.07
CA LEU A 403 15.63 6.45 3.74
C LEU A 403 16.91 7.28 3.81
N SER A 404 17.17 8.00 4.91
CA SER A 404 18.43 8.70 5.15
C SER A 404 19.62 7.75 5.24
N GLU A 405 19.47 6.58 5.86
CA GLU A 405 20.48 5.53 5.94
C GLU A 405 20.69 4.85 4.59
N VAL A 406 19.59 4.51 3.90
CA VAL A 406 19.63 3.92 2.55
C VAL A 406 20.34 4.88 1.59
N ARG A 407 19.99 6.16 1.59
CA ARG A 407 20.68 7.19 0.79
C ARG A 407 22.16 7.23 1.11
N LYS A 408 22.54 7.31 2.38
CA LYS A 408 23.94 7.38 2.78
C LYS A 408 24.73 6.19 2.23
N ARG A 409 24.18 4.99 2.36
CA ARG A 409 24.81 3.74 1.90
C ARG A 409 24.92 3.68 0.38
N PHE A 410 23.83 3.96 -0.36
CA PHE A 410 23.87 3.90 -1.81
C PHE A 410 24.77 4.99 -2.42
N LEU A 411 24.89 6.16 -1.78
CA LEU A 411 25.73 7.23 -2.29
C LEU A 411 27.20 7.12 -1.91
N SER A 412 27.57 6.35 -0.88
CA SER A 412 28.99 6.13 -0.55
C SER A 412 29.68 5.21 -1.57
N GLN A 413 28.94 4.32 -2.22
CA GLN A 413 29.45 3.34 -3.20
C GLN A 413 30.54 2.43 -2.63
N ASP A 414 30.52 2.19 -1.32
CA ASP A 414 31.43 1.25 -0.68
C ASP A 414 31.09 -0.18 -1.12
N GLY A 415 32.11 -0.97 -1.43
CA GLY A 415 31.92 -2.40 -1.69
C GLY A 415 31.38 -3.13 -0.47
N THR A 416 30.49 -4.10 -0.68
CA THR A 416 29.90 -4.89 0.40
C THR A 416 29.69 -6.35 -0.02
N ASP A 417 29.90 -7.27 0.93
CA ASP A 417 29.57 -8.68 0.77
C ASP A 417 28.15 -9.02 1.30
N ASP A 418 27.44 -8.03 1.84
CA ASP A 418 26.07 -8.12 2.35
C ASP A 418 25.16 -7.07 1.69
N PRO A 419 24.95 -7.18 0.37
CA PRO A 419 24.30 -6.14 -0.44
C PRO A 419 22.84 -5.96 -0.05
N TRP A 420 22.34 -4.72 -0.08
CA TRP A 420 20.95 -4.40 0.21
C TRP A 420 20.08 -4.42 -1.04
N ASN A 421 18.85 -4.92 -0.91
CA ASN A 421 17.85 -4.91 -1.97
C ASN A 421 16.53 -4.35 -1.46
N ILE A 422 16.01 -3.36 -2.17
CA ILE A 422 14.78 -2.65 -1.85
C ILE A 422 13.82 -2.84 -3.03
N LEU A 423 12.76 -3.61 -2.79
CA LEU A 423 11.78 -3.98 -3.81
C LEU A 423 10.50 -3.13 -3.73
N ASP A 424 10.18 -2.59 -2.56
CA ASP A 424 8.89 -1.93 -2.27
C ASP A 424 9.04 -0.42 -2.07
N LEU A 425 9.89 0.24 -2.86
CA LEU A 425 10.15 1.66 -2.70
C LEU A 425 9.13 2.49 -3.51
N GLN A 426 8.42 3.39 -2.82
CA GLN A 426 7.48 4.30 -3.45
C GLN A 426 8.15 5.14 -4.54
N SER A 427 7.52 5.23 -5.72
CA SER A 427 7.99 6.07 -6.82
C SER A 427 7.68 7.56 -6.59
N PRO A 428 8.69 8.45 -6.58
CA PRO A 428 8.48 9.90 -6.58
C PRO A 428 8.25 10.45 -8.00
N LEU A 429 8.28 9.61 -9.03
CA LEU A 429 8.27 10.04 -10.43
C LEU A 429 6.82 10.17 -10.95
N PRO A 430 6.57 11.14 -11.85
CA PRO A 430 5.34 11.17 -12.63
C PRO A 430 5.43 10.17 -13.79
N GLN A 431 4.34 9.43 -14.05
CA GLN A 431 4.14 8.63 -15.28
C GLN A 431 5.33 7.75 -15.69
N SER A 432 5.61 6.70 -14.91
CA SER A 432 6.71 5.75 -15.17
C SER A 432 6.34 4.55 -16.04
N MET A 433 5.06 4.34 -16.33
CA MET A 433 4.59 3.20 -17.13
C MET A 433 5.06 3.31 -18.59
N PRO A 434 5.59 2.24 -19.20
CA PRO A 434 5.92 2.21 -20.62
C PRO A 434 4.72 2.51 -21.53
N ASN A 435 4.93 3.28 -22.59
CA ASN A 435 3.87 3.71 -23.53
C ASN A 435 3.10 2.54 -24.15
N PHE A 436 3.75 1.42 -24.40
CA PHE A 436 3.10 0.26 -25.01
C PHE A 436 2.09 -0.44 -24.10
N LEU A 437 2.05 -0.10 -22.80
CA LEU A 437 1.12 -0.65 -21.81
C LEU A 437 -0.04 0.30 -21.47
N THR A 438 -0.18 1.43 -22.18
CA THR A 438 -1.28 2.38 -21.94
C THR A 438 -2.54 2.05 -22.71
N GLY A 439 -2.55 0.94 -23.46
CA GLY A 439 -3.72 0.47 -24.20
C GLY A 439 -4.87 0.01 -23.32
N GLU A 440 -6.05 -0.14 -23.90
CA GLU A 440 -7.29 -0.43 -23.19
C GLU A 440 -7.26 -1.79 -22.50
N ASN A 441 -6.68 -2.81 -23.15
CA ASN A 441 -6.59 -4.15 -22.56
C ASN A 441 -5.84 -4.11 -21.22
N CYS A 442 -4.83 -3.25 -21.05
CA CYS A 442 -4.01 -3.13 -19.85
C CYS A 442 -4.63 -2.29 -18.71
N GLN A 443 -5.86 -1.78 -18.86
CA GLN A 443 -6.46 -0.84 -17.90
C GLN A 443 -7.20 -1.50 -16.73
N LEU A 444 -7.35 -2.83 -16.69
CA LEU A 444 -8.19 -3.48 -15.67
C LEU A 444 -7.74 -3.13 -14.25
N LEU A 445 -6.43 -3.13 -13.96
CA LEU A 445 -5.94 -2.80 -12.61
C LEU A 445 -6.21 -1.34 -12.21
N LEU A 446 -6.15 -0.42 -13.18
CA LEU A 446 -6.51 0.98 -12.98
C LEU A 446 -8.00 1.16 -12.69
N GLN A 447 -8.85 0.38 -13.35
CA GLN A 447 -10.28 0.37 -13.06
C GLN A 447 -10.60 -0.27 -11.70
N VAL A 448 -9.89 -1.33 -11.32
CA VAL A 448 -9.99 -1.92 -9.99
C VAL A 448 -9.62 -0.90 -8.91
N ARG A 449 -8.50 -0.18 -9.07
CA ARG A 449 -8.12 0.91 -8.18
C ARG A 449 -9.27 1.92 -8.05
N ASN A 450 -9.81 2.38 -9.18
CA ASN A 450 -10.88 3.38 -9.17
C ASN A 450 -12.13 2.84 -8.47
N ALA A 451 -12.56 1.60 -8.75
CA ALA A 451 -13.69 0.97 -8.09
C ALA A 451 -13.49 0.81 -6.57
N VAL A 452 -12.26 0.50 -6.13
CA VAL A 452 -11.92 0.39 -4.70
C VAL A 452 -11.90 1.74 -3.99
N LEU A 453 -11.47 2.81 -4.68
CA LEU A 453 -11.23 4.11 -4.06
C LEU A 453 -12.38 5.10 -4.24
N MET A 454 -13.25 4.87 -5.22
CA MET A 454 -14.40 5.72 -5.53
C MET A 454 -15.74 5.07 -5.14
N GLU A 455 -15.76 3.77 -4.86
CA GLU A 455 -16.99 3.00 -4.57
C GLU A 455 -18.10 3.32 -5.59
N GLU A 456 -19.24 3.86 -5.14
CA GLU A 456 -20.39 4.23 -5.98
C GLU A 456 -20.32 5.67 -6.54
N SER A 457 -19.25 6.42 -6.24
CA SER A 457 -19.12 7.82 -6.65
C SER A 457 -18.33 7.99 -7.94
N ALA A 458 -18.81 8.84 -8.84
CA ALA A 458 -18.05 9.32 -9.99
C ALA A 458 -17.43 10.72 -9.76
N GLU A 459 -17.53 11.24 -8.53
CA GLU A 459 -16.92 12.52 -8.15
C GLU A 459 -15.40 12.40 -8.00
N ARG A 460 -14.70 13.54 -7.93
CA ARG A 460 -13.25 13.54 -7.69
C ARG A 460 -12.97 12.87 -6.35
N VAL A 461 -12.04 11.91 -6.35
CA VAL A 461 -11.67 11.02 -5.24
C VAL A 461 -11.57 11.75 -3.90
N VAL A 462 -12.24 11.19 -2.88
CA VAL A 462 -12.13 11.58 -1.45
C VAL A 462 -11.37 10.52 -0.64
N ALA A 463 -10.78 9.50 -1.30
CA ALA A 463 -9.94 8.51 -0.64
C ALA A 463 -8.80 9.17 0.13
N SER A 464 -8.45 8.59 1.27
CA SER A 464 -7.35 9.10 2.07
C SER A 464 -6.04 9.07 1.26
N THR A 465 -5.12 9.98 1.58
CA THR A 465 -3.77 9.97 0.97
C THR A 465 -3.08 8.62 1.16
N GLN A 466 -3.36 7.92 2.26
CA GLN A 466 -2.83 6.59 2.53
C GLN A 466 -3.36 5.55 1.54
N GLU A 467 -4.68 5.44 1.36
CA GLU A 467 -5.29 4.50 0.41
C GLU A 467 -4.85 4.79 -1.03
N TRP A 468 -4.72 6.07 -1.39
CA TRP A 468 -4.23 6.45 -2.70
C TRP A 468 -2.76 6.06 -2.91
N ASN A 469 -1.93 6.20 -1.87
CA ASN A 469 -0.52 5.80 -1.92
C ASN A 469 -0.37 4.27 -1.98
N GLU A 470 -1.20 3.50 -1.27
CA GLU A 470 -1.18 2.03 -1.34
C GLU A 470 -1.40 1.54 -2.78
N TRP A 471 -2.41 2.08 -3.47
CA TRP A 471 -2.65 1.73 -4.87
C TRP A 471 -1.65 2.30 -5.86
N LYS A 472 -1.11 3.50 -5.58
CA LYS A 472 -0.01 4.03 -6.39
C LYS A 472 1.17 3.06 -6.37
N ASN A 473 1.53 2.57 -5.18
CA ASN A 473 2.64 1.63 -4.99
C ASN A 473 2.38 0.24 -5.62
N VAL A 474 1.14 -0.08 -6.00
CA VAL A 474 0.78 -1.30 -6.77
C VAL A 474 0.82 -1.04 -8.29
N LEU A 475 0.79 0.20 -8.75
CA LEU A 475 0.83 0.54 -10.18
C LEU A 475 2.22 0.93 -10.64
N ASP A 476 2.95 1.63 -9.77
CA ASP A 476 4.35 1.99 -9.98
C ASP A 476 5.17 1.96 -8.68
N TRP A 477 6.38 1.44 -8.78
CA TRP A 477 7.36 1.42 -7.70
C TRP A 477 8.77 1.47 -8.25
N VAL A 478 9.72 1.62 -7.34
CA VAL A 478 11.15 1.69 -7.61
C VAL A 478 11.83 0.46 -7.04
N LEU A 479 12.70 -0.14 -7.84
CA LEU A 479 13.60 -1.20 -7.41
C LEU A 479 15.00 -0.62 -7.28
N LEU A 480 15.56 -0.68 -6.08
CA LEU A 480 16.91 -0.17 -5.79
C LEU A 480 17.73 -1.28 -5.15
N SER A 481 18.87 -1.63 -5.75
CA SER A 481 19.65 -2.79 -5.33
C SER A 481 21.15 -2.54 -5.42
N GLU A 482 21.89 -2.92 -4.39
CA GLU A 482 23.36 -3.01 -4.46
C GLU A 482 23.77 -4.17 -5.37
N GLY A 483 24.97 -4.06 -5.95
CA GLY A 483 25.51 -5.11 -6.81
C GLY A 483 25.67 -6.43 -6.04
N GLY A 484 25.47 -7.55 -6.73
CA GLY A 484 25.63 -8.89 -6.17
C GLY A 484 24.44 -9.40 -5.35
N HIS A 485 23.39 -8.60 -5.12
CA HIS A 485 22.15 -9.13 -4.56
C HIS A 485 21.33 -9.87 -5.62
N ASN A 486 20.99 -11.12 -5.33
CA ASN A 486 20.19 -11.99 -6.18
C ASN A 486 18.79 -12.21 -5.60
N THR A 487 17.82 -12.54 -6.45
CA THR A 487 16.45 -12.87 -6.04
C THR A 487 16.10 -14.23 -6.61
N ALA A 488 15.73 -15.17 -5.73
CA ALA A 488 15.37 -16.54 -6.10
C ALA A 488 14.14 -16.59 -7.04
N PRO A 489 13.93 -17.71 -7.75
CA PRO A 489 12.74 -17.91 -8.58
C PRO A 489 11.44 -17.76 -7.80
N HIS A 490 10.54 -16.91 -8.30
CA HIS A 490 9.21 -16.69 -7.75
C HIS A 490 8.22 -16.25 -8.84
N MET A 491 6.95 -16.17 -8.46
CA MET A 491 5.91 -15.46 -9.21
C MET A 491 5.54 -14.17 -8.45
N ASP A 492 5.39 -13.07 -9.17
CA ASP A 492 4.86 -11.83 -8.60
C ASP A 492 3.47 -12.05 -8.02
N SER A 493 3.22 -11.44 -6.87
CA SER A 493 2.01 -11.62 -6.08
C SER A 493 0.74 -11.21 -6.82
N HIS A 494 -0.41 -11.68 -6.33
CA HIS A 494 -1.75 -11.30 -6.83
C HIS A 494 -2.02 -11.62 -8.32
N GLY A 495 -1.20 -12.47 -8.92
CA GLY A 495 -1.28 -12.85 -10.32
C GLY A 495 -1.05 -11.68 -11.28
N PHE A 496 -0.39 -10.62 -10.86
CA PHE A 496 -0.17 -9.48 -11.74
C PHE A 496 0.74 -9.82 -12.93
N ALA A 497 0.51 -9.12 -14.03
CA ALA A 497 1.52 -8.98 -15.06
C ALA A 497 2.44 -7.82 -14.65
N THR A 498 3.71 -7.89 -14.99
CA THR A 498 4.70 -6.94 -14.46
C THR A 498 5.56 -6.40 -15.57
N TRP A 499 5.84 -5.10 -15.49
CA TRP A 499 6.85 -4.45 -16.29
C TRP A 499 7.98 -3.93 -15.40
N ILE A 500 9.21 -4.00 -15.91
CA ILE A 500 10.41 -3.49 -15.24
C ILE A 500 11.27 -2.78 -16.28
N THR A 501 11.66 -1.53 -16.02
CA THR A 501 12.57 -0.75 -16.87
C THR A 501 13.84 -0.41 -16.12
N ALA A 502 14.98 -0.91 -16.61
CA ALA A 502 16.28 -0.57 -16.04
C ALA A 502 16.58 0.93 -16.28
N GLN A 503 16.95 1.65 -15.22
CA GLN A 503 17.32 3.08 -15.26
C GLN A 503 18.81 3.30 -15.06
N GLU A 504 19.43 2.43 -14.27
CA GLU A 504 20.85 2.50 -13.95
C GLU A 504 21.38 1.10 -13.68
N GLY A 505 22.59 0.81 -14.17
CA GLY A 505 23.17 -0.52 -14.11
C GLY A 505 22.45 -1.53 -15.01
N SER A 506 23.13 -2.64 -15.28
CA SER A 506 22.55 -3.75 -16.02
C SER A 506 22.00 -4.81 -15.07
N ILE A 507 20.82 -5.36 -15.38
CA ILE A 507 20.11 -6.33 -14.54
C ILE A 507 19.96 -7.64 -15.30
N GLY A 508 20.44 -8.75 -14.72
CA GLY A 508 20.19 -10.07 -15.25
C GLY A 508 18.79 -10.56 -14.87
N PHE A 509 17.99 -10.90 -15.88
CA PHE A 509 16.63 -11.41 -15.70
C PHE A 509 16.55 -12.81 -16.27
N GLY A 510 16.20 -13.79 -15.43
CA GLY A 510 16.01 -15.18 -15.82
C GLY A 510 14.57 -15.65 -15.63
N TRP A 511 14.07 -16.53 -16.49
CA TRP A 511 12.71 -17.07 -16.38
C TRP A 511 12.60 -18.51 -16.90
N MET A 512 11.58 -19.22 -16.44
CA MET A 512 11.24 -20.54 -16.97
C MET A 512 10.39 -20.37 -18.23
N SER A 513 10.96 -20.72 -19.39
CA SER A 513 10.34 -20.58 -20.71
C SER A 513 9.35 -21.72 -20.98
N CYS A 514 8.10 -21.35 -21.27
CA CYS A 514 7.04 -22.27 -21.68
C CYS A 514 6.97 -23.56 -20.83
N PRO A 515 6.84 -23.46 -19.50
CA PRO A 515 6.90 -24.62 -18.64
C PRO A 515 5.63 -25.46 -18.77
N THR A 516 5.82 -26.77 -18.85
CA THR A 516 4.74 -27.75 -18.81
C THR A 516 4.06 -27.78 -17.45
N ASP A 517 2.83 -28.30 -17.38
CA ASP A 517 2.14 -28.47 -16.09
C ASP A 517 2.94 -29.30 -15.09
N LYS A 518 3.68 -30.31 -15.59
CA LYS A 518 4.57 -31.13 -14.76
C LYS A 518 5.69 -30.28 -14.16
N GLU A 519 6.36 -29.46 -14.97
CA GLU A 519 7.44 -28.59 -14.50
C GLU A 519 6.91 -27.54 -13.52
N ARG A 520 5.77 -26.89 -13.82
CA ARG A 520 5.12 -25.96 -12.90
C ARG A 520 4.76 -26.61 -11.57
N ASN A 521 4.20 -27.81 -11.59
CA ASN A 521 3.83 -28.55 -10.38
C ASN A 521 5.07 -28.97 -9.57
N SER A 522 6.13 -29.44 -10.24
CA SER A 522 7.39 -29.79 -9.58
C SER A 522 8.07 -28.57 -8.95
N TRP A 523 8.08 -27.42 -9.63
CA TRP A 523 8.57 -26.18 -9.04
C TRP A 523 7.69 -25.72 -7.88
N THR A 524 6.36 -25.77 -8.02
CA THR A 524 5.41 -25.39 -6.95
C THR A 524 5.59 -26.23 -5.68
N ALA A 525 5.95 -27.50 -5.83
CA ALA A 525 6.19 -28.41 -4.71
C ALA A 525 7.51 -28.13 -3.97
N ASP A 526 8.49 -27.54 -4.64
CA ASP A 526 9.83 -27.25 -4.10
C ASP A 526 10.47 -26.00 -4.74
N PRO A 527 9.89 -24.80 -4.51
CA PRO A 527 10.28 -23.60 -5.25
C PRO A 527 11.70 -23.14 -4.92
N HIS A 528 12.24 -23.53 -3.75
CA HIS A 528 13.54 -23.11 -3.25
C HIS A 528 14.70 -24.03 -3.67
N CYS A 529 14.43 -25.21 -4.23
CA CYS A 529 15.49 -26.12 -4.70
C CYS A 529 15.33 -26.55 -6.17
N TYR A 530 14.20 -26.25 -6.80
CA TYR A 530 13.91 -26.71 -8.15
C TYR A 530 14.80 -26.04 -9.21
N THR A 531 15.53 -26.88 -9.96
CA THR A 531 16.39 -26.47 -11.09
C THR A 531 16.02 -27.15 -12.40
N GLY A 532 14.91 -27.89 -12.44
CA GLY A 532 14.38 -28.49 -13.66
C GLY A 532 13.76 -27.45 -14.58
N GLY A 533 13.31 -27.86 -15.77
CA GLY A 533 12.68 -26.97 -16.74
C GLY A 533 13.64 -26.22 -17.65
N ARG A 534 13.07 -25.46 -18.58
CA ARG A 534 13.83 -24.67 -19.57
C ARG A 534 14.03 -23.25 -19.09
N TRP A 535 15.16 -22.98 -18.45
CA TRP A 535 15.49 -21.63 -17.99
C TRP A 535 16.15 -20.82 -19.10
N ARG A 536 15.69 -19.57 -19.24
CA ARG A 536 16.23 -18.57 -20.17
C ARG A 536 16.66 -17.32 -19.41
N TYR A 537 17.50 -16.51 -20.02
CA TYR A 537 17.90 -15.22 -19.45
C TYR A 537 18.16 -14.15 -20.51
N ILE A 538 18.06 -12.90 -20.10
CA ILE A 538 18.52 -11.73 -20.85
C ILE A 538 19.11 -10.71 -19.87
N ILE A 539 19.97 -9.81 -20.35
CA ILE A 539 20.48 -8.69 -19.55
C ILE A 539 19.81 -7.40 -19.99
N LEU A 540 19.04 -6.78 -19.10
CA LEU A 540 18.42 -5.48 -19.35
C LEU A 540 19.45 -4.38 -19.12
N LYS A 541 19.67 -3.57 -20.15
CA LYS A 541 20.50 -2.36 -20.10
C LYS A 541 19.63 -1.14 -19.73
N PRO A 542 20.21 -0.06 -19.17
CA PRO A 542 19.47 1.18 -18.90
C PRO A 542 18.70 1.66 -20.14
N GLY A 543 17.41 1.98 -19.97
CA GLY A 543 16.48 2.34 -21.04
C GLY A 543 15.66 1.18 -21.61
N GLN A 544 16.03 -0.07 -21.30
CA GLN A 544 15.28 -1.25 -21.74
C GLN A 544 14.23 -1.66 -20.70
N SER A 545 13.05 -2.05 -21.21
CA SER A 545 11.92 -2.55 -20.43
C SER A 545 11.68 -4.02 -20.74
N VAL A 546 11.40 -4.83 -19.73
CA VAL A 546 10.77 -6.14 -19.88
C VAL A 546 9.32 -6.07 -19.42
N PHE A 547 8.43 -6.77 -20.10
CA PHE A 547 7.06 -7.04 -19.68
C PHE A 547 6.80 -8.54 -19.76
N PHE A 548 6.25 -9.12 -18.70
CA PHE A 548 5.92 -10.54 -18.66
C PHE A 548 4.53 -10.79 -18.07
N MET A 549 3.91 -11.86 -18.54
CA MET A 549 2.52 -12.19 -18.28
C MET A 549 2.32 -12.75 -16.87
N PRO A 550 1.06 -12.79 -16.36
CA PRO A 550 0.72 -13.38 -15.07
C PRO A 550 1.29 -14.79 -14.86
N GLY A 551 1.91 -15.02 -13.70
CA GLY A 551 2.44 -16.34 -13.33
C GLY A 551 3.72 -16.75 -14.06
N THR A 552 4.50 -15.77 -14.54
CA THR A 552 5.86 -16.00 -15.03
C THR A 552 6.78 -16.31 -13.85
N ILE A 553 7.40 -17.50 -13.87
CA ILE A 553 8.39 -17.90 -12.86
C ILE A 553 9.72 -17.29 -13.26
N HIS A 554 10.23 -16.36 -12.45
CA HIS A 554 11.41 -15.59 -12.81
C HIS A 554 12.34 -15.34 -11.61
N PHE A 555 13.61 -15.06 -11.90
CA PHE A 555 14.66 -14.78 -10.94
C PHE A 555 15.53 -13.61 -11.44
N VAL A 556 16.21 -12.94 -10.51
CA VAL A 556 17.04 -11.77 -10.82
C VAL A 556 18.45 -11.99 -10.31
N PHE A 557 19.44 -11.65 -11.11
CA PHE A 557 20.86 -11.80 -10.76
C PHE A 557 21.67 -10.58 -11.18
N ARG A 558 22.68 -10.23 -10.37
CA ARG A 558 23.45 -8.99 -10.53
C ARG A 558 24.93 -9.22 -10.35
N VAL A 559 25.75 -8.50 -11.12
CA VAL A 559 27.18 -8.37 -10.85
C VAL A 559 27.43 -7.56 -9.57
N ARG A 560 28.45 -7.91 -8.81
CA ARG A 560 28.80 -7.30 -7.52
C ARG A 560 29.19 -5.82 -7.61
N GLU A 561 29.82 -5.41 -8.69
CA GLU A 561 30.43 -4.07 -8.80
C GLU A 561 29.45 -2.91 -9.00
N CYS A 562 28.23 -3.18 -9.48
CA CYS A 562 27.32 -2.14 -9.96
C CYS A 562 26.01 -2.17 -9.21
N GLN A 563 25.65 -1.04 -8.60
CA GLN A 563 24.29 -0.78 -8.13
C GLN A 563 23.34 -0.71 -9.32
N THR A 564 22.08 -1.07 -9.06
CA THR A 564 21.03 -1.03 -10.07
C THR A 564 19.83 -0.23 -9.57
N LEU A 565 19.22 0.50 -10.50
CA LEU A 565 17.94 1.17 -10.33
C LEU A 565 17.02 0.72 -11.45
N ALA A 566 15.81 0.31 -11.11
CA ALA A 566 14.74 0.07 -12.06
C ALA A 566 13.43 0.70 -11.59
N LEU A 567 12.57 1.00 -12.56
CA LEU A 567 11.17 1.33 -12.31
C LEU A 567 10.34 0.10 -12.63
N GLY A 568 9.40 -0.24 -11.76
CA GLY A 568 8.51 -1.37 -11.93
C GLY A 568 7.05 -0.95 -11.80
N GLY A 569 6.15 -1.82 -12.25
CA GLY A 569 4.71 -1.62 -12.12
C GLY A 569 3.94 -2.88 -12.49
N HIS A 570 2.74 -3.00 -11.94
CA HIS A 570 1.83 -4.10 -12.26
C HIS A 570 0.74 -3.60 -13.19
N ILE A 571 0.22 -4.51 -14.01
CA ILE A 571 -1.03 -4.33 -14.73
C ILE A 571 -1.90 -5.59 -14.63
N LEU A 572 -3.17 -5.43 -14.96
CA LEU A 572 -4.07 -6.53 -15.26
C LEU A 572 -4.64 -6.30 -16.66
N GLN A 573 -4.79 -7.40 -17.39
CA GLN A 573 -5.36 -7.40 -18.73
C GLN A 573 -6.80 -7.90 -18.72
N TRP A 574 -7.68 -7.23 -19.47
CA TRP A 574 -9.06 -7.68 -19.66
C TRP A 574 -9.14 -9.04 -20.35
N SER A 575 -8.33 -9.24 -21.38
CA SER A 575 -8.30 -10.47 -22.16
C SER A 575 -7.81 -11.69 -21.38
N ASP A 576 -7.16 -11.47 -20.23
CA ASP A 576 -6.40 -12.50 -19.51
C ASP A 576 -7.00 -12.84 -18.12
N ILE A 577 -8.24 -12.43 -17.85
CA ILE A 577 -8.95 -12.66 -16.57
C ILE A 577 -8.97 -14.13 -16.14
N ARG A 578 -9.08 -15.06 -17.10
CA ARG A 578 -9.05 -16.50 -16.83
C ARG A 578 -7.69 -16.91 -16.25
N ARG A 579 -6.61 -16.54 -16.95
CA ARG A 579 -5.24 -16.88 -16.56
C ARG A 579 -4.91 -16.24 -15.22
N TRP A 580 -5.23 -14.95 -15.07
CA TRP A 580 -5.06 -14.22 -13.83
C TRP A 580 -5.66 -15.00 -12.64
N MET A 581 -6.93 -15.39 -12.74
CA MET A 581 -7.60 -16.11 -11.66
C MET A 581 -6.97 -17.49 -11.38
N GLN A 582 -6.47 -18.20 -12.41
CA GLN A 582 -5.72 -19.45 -12.21
C GLN A 582 -4.44 -19.24 -11.41
N VAL A 583 -3.69 -18.18 -11.70
CA VAL A 583 -2.46 -17.83 -10.96
C VAL A 583 -2.79 -17.44 -9.52
N VAL A 584 -3.81 -16.60 -9.30
CA VAL A 584 -4.25 -16.21 -7.94
C VAL A 584 -4.68 -17.44 -7.13
N LEU A 585 -5.33 -18.43 -7.74
CA LEU A 585 -5.64 -19.70 -7.09
C LEU A 585 -4.40 -20.52 -6.76
N ALA A 586 -3.43 -20.61 -7.67
CA ALA A 586 -2.19 -21.33 -7.46
C ALA A 586 -1.39 -20.75 -6.29
N GLN A 587 -1.25 -19.42 -6.24
CA GLN A 587 -0.56 -18.69 -5.17
C GLN A 587 -1.28 -18.83 -3.83
N THR A 588 -2.61 -18.79 -3.83
CA THR A 588 -3.39 -18.98 -2.59
C THR A 588 -3.24 -20.40 -2.04
N ARG A 589 -3.09 -21.41 -2.91
CA ARG A 589 -2.87 -22.80 -2.50
C ARG A 589 -1.43 -23.05 -2.04
N ASN A 590 -0.47 -22.31 -2.59
CA ASN A 590 0.96 -22.52 -2.33
C ASN A 590 1.63 -21.16 -2.03
N PRO A 591 1.51 -20.62 -0.80
CA PRO A 591 2.02 -19.29 -0.47
C PRO A 591 3.52 -19.11 -0.67
N ALA A 592 4.31 -20.20 -0.68
CA ALA A 592 5.76 -20.17 -0.88
C ALA A 592 6.20 -19.84 -2.32
N ILE A 593 5.29 -19.81 -3.29
CA ILE A 593 5.63 -19.55 -4.70
C ILE A 593 5.66 -18.06 -5.07
N THR A 594 5.30 -17.19 -4.13
CA THR A 594 5.28 -15.73 -4.31
C THR A 594 6.09 -15.03 -3.23
N ASN A 595 6.45 -13.78 -3.50
CA ASN A 595 7.29 -12.94 -2.64
C ASN A 595 6.50 -12.19 -1.55
N GLU A 596 5.16 -12.21 -1.57
CA GLU A 596 4.30 -11.42 -0.67
C GLU A 596 3.13 -12.23 -0.08
N ASP A 597 2.62 -11.80 1.08
CA ASP A 597 1.39 -12.38 1.66
C ASP A 597 0.14 -11.85 0.96
N MET A 598 -0.66 -12.77 0.43
CA MET A 598 -1.89 -12.48 -0.31
C MET A 598 -3.17 -12.70 0.50
N LYS A 599 -3.08 -13.22 1.74
CA LYS A 599 -4.24 -13.74 2.48
C LYS A 599 -5.38 -12.73 2.65
N GLN A 600 -5.04 -11.48 2.96
CA GLN A 600 -6.02 -10.44 3.26
C GLN A 600 -6.47 -9.65 2.02
N SER A 601 -5.54 -9.37 1.12
CA SER A 601 -5.73 -8.48 -0.05
C SER A 601 -6.34 -9.19 -1.26
N ALA A 602 -5.95 -10.44 -1.53
CA ALA A 602 -6.40 -11.15 -2.73
C ALA A 602 -7.93 -11.37 -2.78
N PRO A 603 -8.66 -11.71 -1.69
CA PRO A 603 -10.12 -11.80 -1.74
C PRO A 603 -10.81 -10.50 -2.15
N LYS A 604 -10.34 -9.34 -1.64
CA LYS A 604 -10.86 -8.03 -2.02
C LYS A 604 -10.65 -7.76 -3.50
N LEU A 605 -9.43 -8.03 -4.00
CA LEU A 605 -9.09 -7.88 -5.41
C LEU A 605 -9.97 -8.77 -6.32
N VAL A 606 -10.14 -10.04 -5.97
CA VAL A 606 -10.99 -10.98 -6.72
C VAL A 606 -12.45 -10.52 -6.77
N HIS A 607 -12.98 -10.01 -5.66
CA HIS A 607 -14.35 -9.52 -5.62
C HIS A 607 -14.57 -8.33 -6.58
N VAL A 608 -13.69 -7.32 -6.54
CA VAL A 608 -13.83 -6.14 -7.39
C VAL A 608 -13.66 -6.49 -8.87
N VAL A 609 -12.68 -7.32 -9.22
CA VAL A 609 -12.53 -7.76 -10.62
C VAL A 609 -13.76 -8.55 -11.06
N ALA A 610 -14.36 -9.37 -10.20
CA ALA A 610 -15.57 -10.11 -10.55
C ALA A 610 -16.76 -9.20 -10.89
N GLU A 611 -16.96 -8.11 -10.14
CA GLU A 611 -18.01 -7.12 -10.45
C GLU A 611 -17.72 -6.38 -11.75
N LEU A 612 -16.47 -5.97 -11.99
CA LEU A 612 -16.07 -5.29 -13.23
C LEU A 612 -16.25 -6.19 -14.46
N VAL A 613 -15.82 -7.45 -14.36
CA VAL A 613 -15.98 -8.45 -15.44
C VAL A 613 -17.47 -8.71 -15.70
N LYS A 614 -18.30 -8.77 -14.65
CA LYS A 614 -19.74 -8.97 -14.78
C LYS A 614 -20.38 -7.80 -15.53
N ALA A 615 -20.11 -6.56 -15.11
CA ALA A 615 -20.65 -5.36 -15.75
C ALA A 615 -20.27 -5.30 -17.24
N ARG A 616 -18.99 -5.52 -17.55
CA ARG A 616 -18.47 -5.49 -18.93
C ARG A 616 -19.06 -6.60 -19.81
N ALA A 617 -19.32 -7.78 -19.24
CA ALA A 617 -20.02 -8.86 -19.95
C ALA A 617 -21.50 -8.52 -20.22
N GLU A 618 -22.18 -7.87 -19.28
CA GLU A 618 -23.57 -7.40 -19.44
C GLU A 618 -23.70 -6.29 -20.50
N GLU A 619 -22.65 -5.50 -20.70
CA GLU A 619 -22.55 -4.50 -21.78
C GLU A 619 -22.26 -5.12 -23.17
N GLY A 620 -22.05 -6.43 -23.25
CA GLY A 620 -21.81 -7.16 -24.50
C GLY A 620 -20.35 -7.19 -24.95
N GLU A 621 -19.40 -6.80 -24.09
CA GLU A 621 -17.97 -6.73 -24.43
C GLU A 621 -17.20 -8.03 -24.13
N VAL A 622 -17.85 -9.17 -24.29
CA VAL A 622 -17.33 -10.49 -23.90
C VAL A 622 -16.04 -10.86 -24.64
N GLU A 623 -15.87 -10.44 -25.89
CA GLU A 623 -14.65 -10.69 -26.67
C GLU A 623 -13.42 -10.03 -26.05
N GLN A 624 -13.58 -8.83 -25.46
CA GLN A 624 -12.49 -8.12 -24.79
C GLN A 624 -12.05 -8.83 -23.49
N LEU A 625 -12.91 -9.68 -22.94
CA LEU A 625 -12.66 -10.50 -21.75
C LEU A 625 -12.00 -11.86 -22.08
N GLY A 626 -11.58 -12.06 -23.34
CA GLY A 626 -11.03 -13.32 -23.83
C GLY A 626 -12.11 -14.33 -24.29
N GLY A 627 -13.33 -13.86 -24.52
CA GLY A 627 -14.46 -14.64 -25.03
C GLY A 627 -15.26 -15.38 -23.96
N GLU A 628 -16.40 -15.95 -24.39
CA GLU A 628 -17.41 -16.53 -23.48
C GLU A 628 -16.86 -17.66 -22.61
N ALA A 629 -15.99 -18.51 -23.19
CA ALA A 629 -15.35 -19.60 -22.46
C ALA A 629 -14.43 -19.09 -21.33
N ALA A 630 -13.72 -17.97 -21.55
CA ALA A 630 -12.85 -17.38 -20.54
C ALA A 630 -13.69 -16.81 -19.37
N VAL A 631 -14.76 -16.08 -19.68
CA VAL A 631 -15.68 -15.51 -18.68
C VAL A 631 -16.34 -16.61 -17.84
N MET A 632 -16.85 -17.67 -18.47
CA MET A 632 -17.44 -18.81 -17.74
C MET A 632 -16.44 -19.48 -16.80
N GLN A 633 -15.22 -19.75 -17.27
CA GLN A 633 -14.17 -20.39 -16.47
C GLN A 633 -13.67 -19.49 -15.33
N PHE A 634 -13.62 -18.18 -15.58
CA PHE A 634 -13.32 -17.17 -14.57
C PHE A 634 -14.34 -17.23 -13.42
N PHE A 635 -15.65 -17.11 -13.70
CA PHE A 635 -16.67 -17.14 -12.65
C PHE A 635 -16.79 -18.50 -11.96
N ALA A 636 -16.54 -19.61 -12.67
CA ALA A 636 -16.44 -20.93 -12.02
C ALA A 636 -15.31 -20.96 -10.97
N SER A 637 -14.16 -20.35 -11.28
CA SER A 637 -13.01 -20.25 -10.39
C SER A 637 -13.27 -19.32 -9.19
N VAL A 638 -13.97 -18.20 -9.41
CA VAL A 638 -14.38 -17.27 -8.34
C VAL A 638 -15.30 -17.97 -7.33
N LYS A 639 -16.30 -18.73 -7.80
CA LYS A 639 -17.21 -19.51 -6.92
C LYS A 639 -16.45 -20.47 -6.03
N VAL A 640 -15.51 -21.24 -6.58
CA VAL A 640 -14.67 -22.19 -5.82
C VAL A 640 -13.87 -21.47 -4.71
N ARG A 641 -13.33 -20.28 -4.99
CA ARG A 641 -12.58 -19.49 -4.01
C ARG A 641 -13.47 -18.98 -2.90
N LEU A 642 -14.59 -18.35 -3.24
CA LEU A 642 -15.52 -17.79 -2.25
C LEU A 642 -16.06 -18.89 -1.33
N SER A 643 -16.47 -20.05 -1.88
CA SER A 643 -16.92 -21.19 -1.07
C SER A 643 -15.85 -21.68 -0.07
N ARG A 644 -14.57 -21.75 -0.48
CA ARG A 644 -13.48 -22.12 0.43
C ARG A 644 -13.22 -21.09 1.53
N THR A 645 -13.36 -19.79 1.24
CA THR A 645 -13.23 -18.74 2.27
C THR A 645 -14.31 -18.89 3.35
N PHE A 646 -15.53 -19.32 2.98
CA PHE A 646 -16.60 -19.62 3.94
C PHE A 646 -16.38 -20.94 4.71
N GLU A 647 -15.83 -21.98 4.07
CA GLU A 647 -15.50 -23.26 4.72
C GLU A 647 -14.33 -23.14 5.71
N THR A 648 -13.32 -22.32 5.39
CA THR A 648 -12.15 -22.12 6.27
C THR A 648 -12.56 -21.44 7.58
N LYS A 649 -13.45 -20.43 7.50
CA LYS A 649 -14.08 -19.84 8.70
C LYS A 649 -14.95 -20.82 9.48
N ALA A 650 -15.61 -21.75 8.81
CA ALA A 650 -16.43 -22.77 9.47
C ALA A 650 -15.60 -23.89 10.13
N ASN A 651 -14.40 -24.18 9.60
CA ASN A 651 -13.48 -25.17 10.15
C ASN A 651 -12.61 -24.62 11.29
N GLU A 652 -12.20 -23.34 11.25
CA GLU A 652 -11.55 -22.67 12.39
C GLU A 652 -12.46 -22.65 13.63
N VAL A 653 -13.78 -22.57 13.43
CA VAL A 653 -14.78 -22.66 14.52
C VAL A 653 -14.97 -24.10 15.02
N LYS A 654 -14.70 -25.12 14.19
CA LYS A 654 -14.84 -26.54 14.57
C LYS A 654 -13.57 -27.14 15.17
N GLU A 655 -12.39 -26.64 14.81
CA GLU A 655 -11.11 -27.14 15.33
C GLU A 655 -10.86 -26.69 16.80
N PHE A 656 -11.56 -25.64 17.25
CA PHE A 656 -11.60 -25.25 18.67
C PHE A 656 -12.48 -26.19 19.54
N ASP A 657 -13.36 -26.99 18.94
CA ASP A 657 -14.37 -27.80 19.65
C ASP A 657 -14.03 -29.30 19.71
N GLN A 658 -12.87 -29.73 19.19
CA GLN A 658 -12.45 -31.13 19.20
C GLN A 658 -11.01 -31.33 19.66
N ARG A 659 -10.74 -31.08 20.95
CA ARG A 659 -9.66 -31.78 21.68
C ARG A 659 -10.26 -32.94 22.48
N PRO A 660 -9.77 -34.19 22.32
CA PRO A 660 -10.33 -35.33 23.04
C PRO A 660 -9.93 -35.29 24.51
N ARG A 661 -10.93 -35.41 25.40
CA ARG A 661 -10.76 -35.60 26.85
C ARG A 661 -9.96 -36.88 27.11
N ARG A 662 -8.68 -36.77 27.45
CA ARG A 662 -7.90 -37.88 28.02
C ARG A 662 -8.26 -38.06 29.49
N CYS A 663 -8.93 -39.18 29.78
CA CYS A 663 -9.12 -39.72 31.13
C CYS A 663 -7.76 -39.96 31.81
N ARG A 664 -7.57 -39.38 33.00
CA ARG A 664 -6.57 -39.84 33.97
C ARG A 664 -7.16 -41.02 34.76
N ARG A 665 -6.54 -42.20 34.64
CA ARG A 665 -6.55 -43.24 35.69
C ARG A 665 -5.19 -43.17 36.39
N GLY A 666 -5.21 -43.20 37.72
CA GLY A 666 -4.03 -43.10 38.58
C GLY A 666 -3.06 -44.28 38.43
N PHE A 667 -1.79 -44.05 38.70
CA PHE A 667 -1.17 -44.08 40.03
C PHE A 667 -0.05 -43.05 40.08
#